data_AF-A0A2T6BA90-F1
#
_entry.id   AF-A0A2T6BA90-F1
#
_cell.length_a   1.000
_cell.length_b   1.000
_cell.length_c   1.000
_cell.angle_alpha   90.00
_cell.angle_beta   90.00
_cell.angle_gamma   90.00
#
_symmetry.space_group_name_H-M   'P 1'
#
loop_
_entity.id
_entity.type
_entity.pdbx_description
1 polymer ?
#
loop_
_entity_poly.entity_id
_entity_poly.type
_entity_poly.pdbx_seq_one_letter_code
_entity_poly.pdbx_strand_id
1 'polypeptide(L)'
;MRRIPRETAESSRRITRRGLILGGAQLGFAGALALRMRQLQVDQADEFRLLAEENRINIRLIPPARGRIFDREGRVIAENAPAYRITMVREDADNVEEVIARLSQLIELDEGELNRALAEMDRSPPFLPITIADRVSWEAVSRVAVNAPALPGVSPEVGLSRIYPSKELFAHVAGYVGPVSDRDLAAYEDPPPLLRIPRFQIGKVGIEAKYEQQLRGEAGAKRVEVNAVGRVMREIDRREGEAGNDLQLTIDASLQEYVQARLGEESASVVVMDLEKGDLLAVASAPSYDPNKFVRGISVADYGELRDNNHRPLASKTVQDAYPPGSTFKVVTALAALEAGVVGPEETVWCPGYLKVGTRQFRCWKRGGHGHLNMEGSLRESCDVYYYDLALKVGIDKIADMARRLGLGTAYDIGMSAVTRGLVPDKDWKRSERGEEWRIGDTVNASIGQGYVLTSPLQLAVMTARVATGRSISPRLVKSLNGVETPSQGGEDLGIKPEHLRQIWKGMYAVSNDRRGTGYGSRVIGDDMRIAGKSGTAQVLNRVVRNEDVDWEERDHALFITFAPADNPSIAVSVVVEHGGGGSSVAGPIARDVALQALYGGAPPVEVYPTKDRDRISAQQERLERERLEREAAQRTRA
;
A
#
# COMPACT_ATOMS: atom_id res chain seq x y z
N MET A 1 102.78 -24.13 -18.51
CA MET A 1 103.45 -23.39 -17.42
C MET A 1 102.85 -23.83 -16.09
N ARG A 2 103.60 -24.56 -15.25
CA ARG A 2 103.17 -24.97 -13.90
C ARG A 2 103.33 -23.76 -12.95
N ARG A 3 102.25 -23.33 -12.30
CA ARG A 3 102.26 -22.23 -11.31
C ARG A 3 103.21 -22.56 -10.15
N ILE A 4 103.88 -21.54 -9.64
CA ILE A 4 104.92 -21.67 -8.60
C ILE A 4 104.24 -22.10 -7.27
N PRO A 5 104.84 -23.00 -6.45
CA PRO A 5 104.22 -23.52 -5.22
C PRO A 5 103.75 -22.43 -4.25
N ARG A 6 104.45 -21.28 -4.23
CA ARG A 6 104.15 -20.11 -3.40
C ARG A 6 102.83 -19.43 -3.80
N GLU A 7 102.55 -19.33 -5.11
CA GLU A 7 101.29 -18.79 -5.63
C GLU A 7 100.10 -19.72 -5.36
N THR A 8 100.36 -21.03 -5.26
CA THR A 8 99.33 -22.04 -4.99
C THR A 8 98.91 -22.01 -3.52
N ALA A 9 99.85 -21.76 -2.60
CA ALA A 9 99.60 -21.59 -1.17
C ALA A 9 98.93 -20.24 -0.83
N GLU A 10 99.25 -19.15 -1.55
CA GLU A 10 98.54 -17.87 -1.38
C GLU A 10 97.12 -17.91 -1.97
N SER A 11 96.94 -18.57 -3.11
CA SER A 11 95.61 -18.82 -3.71
C SER A 11 94.75 -19.67 -2.77
N SER A 12 95.28 -20.77 -2.21
CA SER A 12 94.53 -21.61 -1.27
C SER A 12 94.11 -20.82 -0.03
N ARG A 13 95.00 -20.04 0.60
CA ARG A 13 94.65 -19.17 1.74
C ARG A 13 93.58 -18.13 1.40
N ARG A 14 93.63 -17.49 0.22
CA ARG A 14 92.59 -16.54 -0.22
C ARG A 14 91.25 -17.23 -0.48
N ILE A 15 91.26 -18.43 -1.05
CA ILE A 15 90.04 -19.24 -1.28
C ILE A 15 89.45 -19.70 0.06
N THR A 16 90.25 -20.19 1.00
CA THR A 16 89.77 -20.61 2.33
C THR A 16 89.20 -19.44 3.12
N ARG A 17 89.83 -18.25 3.05
CA ARG A 17 89.35 -17.04 3.73
C ARG A 17 88.05 -16.51 3.12
N ARG A 18 87.92 -16.55 1.78
CA ARG A 18 86.66 -16.22 1.09
C ARG A 18 85.56 -17.22 1.43
N GLY A 19 85.86 -18.52 1.46
CA GLY A 19 84.92 -19.56 1.87
C GLY A 19 84.43 -19.40 3.31
N LEU A 20 85.31 -18.98 4.24
CA LEU A 20 84.96 -18.69 5.63
C LEU A 20 84.08 -17.44 5.76
N ILE A 21 84.37 -16.38 4.99
CA ILE A 21 83.53 -15.17 4.95
C ILE A 21 82.16 -15.49 4.35
N LEU A 22 82.12 -16.24 3.26
CA LEU A 22 80.87 -16.62 2.59
C LEU A 22 80.03 -17.57 3.45
N GLY A 23 80.67 -18.56 4.09
CA GLY A 23 80.03 -19.46 5.05
C GLY A 23 79.55 -18.73 6.30
N GLY A 24 80.32 -17.77 6.81
CA GLY A 24 79.92 -16.90 7.92
C GLY A 24 78.75 -15.99 7.56
N ALA A 25 78.74 -15.42 6.35
CA ALA A 25 77.61 -14.64 5.85
C ALA A 25 76.35 -15.50 5.64
N GLN A 26 76.49 -16.72 5.12
CA GLN A 26 75.39 -17.68 4.99
C GLN A 26 74.84 -18.10 6.35
N LEU A 27 75.70 -18.38 7.34
CA LEU A 27 75.29 -18.68 8.71
C LEU A 27 74.61 -17.49 9.38
N GLY A 28 75.12 -16.28 9.18
CA GLY A 28 74.51 -15.05 9.67
C GLY A 28 73.11 -14.83 9.06
N PHE A 29 72.96 -15.06 7.76
CA PHE A 29 71.68 -14.96 7.07
C PHE A 29 70.69 -16.04 7.54
N ALA A 30 71.14 -17.30 7.65
CA ALA A 30 70.32 -18.39 8.20
C ALA A 30 69.90 -18.12 9.65
N GLY A 31 70.80 -17.57 10.47
CA GLY A 31 70.51 -17.14 11.83
C GLY A 31 69.48 -16.02 11.90
N ALA A 32 69.58 -15.03 11.01
CA ALA A 32 68.58 -13.96 10.90
C ALA A 32 67.20 -14.49 10.49
N LEU A 33 67.15 -15.44 9.55
CA LEU A 33 65.90 -16.12 9.16
C LEU A 33 65.32 -16.95 10.32
N ALA A 34 66.17 -17.67 11.08
CA ALA A 34 65.72 -18.44 12.23
C ALA A 34 65.17 -17.55 13.35
N LEU A 35 65.82 -16.40 13.61
CA LEU A 35 65.33 -15.39 14.54
C LEU A 35 64.00 -14.80 14.07
N ARG A 36 63.87 -14.48 12.78
CA ARG A 36 62.62 -13.98 12.21
C ARG A 36 61.49 -15.03 12.29
N MET A 37 61.81 -16.30 12.03
CA MET A 37 60.85 -17.39 12.14
C MET A 37 60.39 -17.57 13.58
N ARG A 38 61.30 -17.52 14.56
CA ARG A 38 60.94 -17.53 15.98
C ARG A 38 60.05 -16.34 16.35
N GLN A 39 60.37 -15.14 15.87
CA GLN A 39 59.55 -13.96 16.11
C GLN A 39 58.11 -14.15 15.61
N LEU A 40 57.93 -14.68 14.39
CA LEU A 40 56.61 -14.91 13.81
C LEU A 40 55.86 -16.08 14.49
N GLN A 41 56.56 -17.16 14.83
CA GLN A 41 55.95 -18.42 15.30
C GLN A 41 55.79 -18.51 16.83
N VAL A 42 56.56 -17.73 17.59
CA VAL A 42 56.55 -17.78 19.07
C VAL A 42 56.12 -16.44 19.64
N ASP A 43 56.82 -15.36 19.28
CA ASP A 43 56.56 -14.05 19.91
C ASP A 43 55.22 -13.44 19.42
N GLN A 44 54.86 -13.68 18.16
CA GLN A 44 53.61 -13.21 17.54
C GLN A 44 52.60 -14.34 17.27
N ALA A 45 52.81 -15.52 17.88
CA ALA A 45 52.00 -16.71 17.62
C ALA A 45 50.52 -16.47 17.89
N ASP A 46 50.21 -15.84 19.03
CA ASP A 46 48.83 -15.58 19.45
C ASP A 46 48.14 -14.56 18.53
N GLU A 47 48.86 -13.52 18.09
CA GLU A 47 48.36 -12.50 17.15
C GLU A 47 48.03 -13.12 15.79
N PHE A 48 48.95 -13.89 15.21
CA PHE A 48 48.71 -14.56 13.93
C PHE A 48 47.68 -15.69 14.03
N ARG A 49 47.55 -16.35 15.18
CA ARG A 49 46.49 -17.33 15.40
C ARG A 49 45.12 -16.67 15.47
N LEU A 50 45.00 -15.51 16.12
CA LEU A 50 43.75 -14.75 16.22
C LEU A 50 43.35 -14.17 14.85
N LEU A 51 44.30 -13.61 14.09
CA LEU A 51 44.09 -13.19 12.71
C LEU A 51 43.73 -14.36 11.79
N ALA A 52 44.31 -15.55 11.99
CA ALA A 52 43.95 -16.75 11.24
C ALA A 52 42.55 -17.26 11.62
N GLU A 53 42.16 -17.19 12.90
CA GLU A 53 40.82 -17.53 13.36
C GLU A 53 39.76 -16.56 12.82
N GLU A 54 40.02 -15.24 12.84
CA GLU A 54 39.12 -14.23 12.24
C GLU A 54 38.96 -14.44 10.73
N ASN A 55 40.04 -14.75 10.00
CA ASN A 55 39.96 -15.03 8.57
C ASN A 55 39.26 -16.35 8.24
N ARG A 56 39.21 -17.29 9.19
CA ARG A 56 38.59 -18.61 9.01
C ARG A 56 37.11 -18.62 9.42
N ILE A 57 36.66 -17.68 10.26
CA ILE A 57 35.26 -17.63 10.71
C ILE A 57 34.51 -16.56 9.92
N ASN A 58 33.55 -16.99 9.12
CA ASN A 58 32.65 -16.09 8.40
C ASN A 58 31.27 -16.10 9.07
N ILE A 59 30.66 -14.93 9.22
CA ILE A 59 29.32 -14.78 9.80
C ILE A 59 28.32 -14.63 8.64
N ARG A 60 27.42 -15.61 8.51
CA ARG A 60 26.29 -15.55 7.59
C ARG A 60 25.03 -15.15 8.34
N LEU A 61 24.25 -14.23 7.77
CA LEU A 61 22.99 -13.80 8.35
C LEU A 61 21.89 -14.81 8.06
N ILE A 62 21.01 -15.04 9.04
CA ILE A 62 19.79 -15.82 8.89
C ILE A 62 18.62 -14.84 8.77
N PRO A 63 17.92 -14.79 7.63
CA PRO A 63 16.72 -13.97 7.49
C PRO A 63 15.66 -14.36 8.54
N PRO A 64 15.09 -13.39 9.28
CA PRO A 64 14.00 -13.64 10.20
C PRO A 64 12.70 -13.96 9.46
N ALA A 65 11.75 -14.57 10.18
CA ALA A 65 10.38 -14.65 9.72
C ALA A 65 9.72 -13.26 9.81
N ARG A 66 9.18 -12.77 8.70
CA ARG A 66 8.47 -11.49 8.65
C ARG A 66 7.14 -11.59 9.43
N GLY A 67 6.77 -10.58 10.21
CA GLY A 67 5.49 -10.52 10.91
C GLY A 67 4.29 -10.68 9.97
N ARG A 68 3.25 -11.37 10.42
CA ARG A 68 2.01 -11.61 9.65
C ARG A 68 1.07 -10.41 9.76
N ILE A 69 0.22 -10.25 8.76
CA ILE A 69 -0.82 -9.22 8.75
C ILE A 69 -2.19 -9.90 8.81
N PHE A 70 -3.01 -9.48 9.75
CA PHE A 70 -4.36 -9.99 9.98
C PHE A 70 -5.41 -8.91 9.80
N ASP A 71 -6.62 -9.32 9.45
CA ASP A 71 -7.81 -8.47 9.53
C ASP A 71 -8.28 -8.30 10.99
N ARG A 72 -9.38 -7.58 11.19
CA ARG A 72 -9.93 -7.30 12.53
C ARG A 72 -10.41 -8.54 13.29
N GLU A 73 -10.72 -9.63 12.60
CA GLU A 73 -11.24 -10.89 13.13
C GLU A 73 -10.16 -11.98 13.24
N GLY A 74 -8.96 -11.73 12.72
CA GLY A 74 -7.83 -12.67 12.73
C GLY A 74 -7.65 -13.48 11.45
N ARG A 75 -8.37 -13.15 10.37
CA ARG A 75 -8.14 -13.74 9.04
C ARG A 75 -6.81 -13.24 8.49
N VAL A 76 -6.02 -14.16 7.92
CA VAL A 76 -4.71 -13.84 7.34
C VAL A 76 -4.88 -13.00 6.07
N ILE A 77 -4.22 -11.84 6.06
CA ILE A 77 -4.09 -10.95 4.89
C ILE A 77 -2.75 -11.19 4.19
N ALA A 78 -1.67 -11.28 4.98
CA ALA A 78 -0.33 -11.57 4.49
C ALA A 78 0.42 -12.48 5.46
N GLU A 79 1.06 -13.51 4.92
CA GLU A 79 1.85 -14.47 5.68
C GLU A 79 3.09 -14.92 4.91
N ASN A 80 3.90 -15.76 5.53
CA ASN A 80 5.07 -16.35 4.89
C ASN A 80 4.77 -17.81 4.57
N ALA A 81 4.99 -18.20 3.32
CA ALA A 81 4.95 -19.59 2.90
C ALA A 81 6.37 -20.10 2.65
N PRO A 82 6.62 -21.41 2.83
CA PRO A 82 7.83 -22.04 2.36
C PRO A 82 8.02 -21.78 0.86
N ALA A 83 9.16 -21.22 0.50
CA ALA A 83 9.62 -21.00 -0.86
C ALA A 83 10.72 -22.00 -1.14
N TYR A 84 10.39 -23.01 -1.93
CA TYR A 84 11.33 -24.03 -2.31
C TYR A 84 12.10 -23.65 -3.57
N ARG A 85 13.41 -23.79 -3.55
CA ARG A 85 14.30 -23.41 -4.64
C ARG A 85 15.21 -24.57 -4.97
N ILE A 86 15.71 -24.58 -6.19
CA ILE A 86 16.75 -25.50 -6.63
C ILE A 86 17.94 -24.66 -7.02
N THR A 87 19.03 -24.85 -6.29
CA THR A 87 20.30 -24.16 -6.52
C THR A 87 21.31 -25.11 -7.14
N MET A 88 22.25 -24.57 -7.91
CA MET A 88 23.38 -25.31 -8.45
C MET A 88 24.70 -24.62 -8.12
N VAL A 89 25.69 -25.40 -7.70
CA VAL A 89 27.09 -24.99 -7.53
C VAL A 89 27.89 -25.53 -8.71
N ARG A 90 28.51 -24.63 -9.49
CA ARG A 90 29.18 -24.98 -10.75
C ARG A 90 30.34 -25.95 -10.55
N GLU A 91 31.16 -25.74 -9.51
CA GLU A 91 32.33 -26.59 -9.25
C GLU A 91 31.97 -28.03 -8.87
N ASP A 92 30.79 -28.24 -8.29
CA ASP A 92 30.32 -29.55 -7.85
C ASP A 92 29.57 -30.29 -8.96
N ALA A 93 29.20 -29.63 -10.06
CA ALA A 93 28.37 -30.18 -11.12
C ALA A 93 29.14 -30.88 -12.25
N ASP A 94 30.47 -30.75 -12.30
CA ASP A 94 31.38 -31.17 -13.39
C ASP A 94 30.95 -30.65 -14.78
N ASN A 95 29.89 -31.22 -15.37
CA ASN A 95 29.26 -30.81 -16.61
C ASN A 95 27.86 -30.21 -16.35
N VAL A 96 27.80 -28.89 -16.26
CA VAL A 96 26.58 -28.10 -15.99
C VAL A 96 25.46 -28.41 -17.00
N GLU A 97 25.78 -28.51 -18.29
CA GLU A 97 24.80 -28.71 -19.37
C GLU A 97 24.12 -30.08 -19.26
N GLU A 98 24.90 -31.12 -18.95
CA GLU A 98 24.39 -32.46 -18.73
C GLU A 98 23.52 -32.56 -17.47
N VAL A 99 23.95 -31.93 -16.38
CA VAL A 99 23.17 -31.91 -15.13
C VAL A 99 21.86 -31.15 -15.31
N ILE A 100 21.86 -30.03 -16.03
CA ILE A 100 20.63 -29.28 -16.38
C ILE A 100 19.71 -30.13 -17.26
N ALA A 101 20.24 -30.87 -18.24
CA ALA A 101 19.45 -31.75 -19.08
C ALA A 101 18.81 -32.91 -18.29
N ARG A 102 19.48 -33.40 -17.23
CA ARG A 102 18.88 -34.38 -16.29
C ARG A 102 17.83 -33.72 -15.40
N LEU A 103 18.08 -32.50 -14.92
CA LEU A 103 17.16 -31.75 -14.08
C LEU A 103 15.85 -31.43 -14.82
N SER A 104 15.94 -31.04 -16.10
CA SER A 104 14.77 -30.73 -16.93
C SER A 104 13.89 -31.94 -17.25
N GLN A 105 14.41 -33.16 -17.09
CA GLN A 105 13.59 -34.39 -17.18
C GLN A 105 12.74 -34.62 -15.91
N LEU A 106 13.13 -34.05 -14.77
CA LEU A 106 12.44 -34.23 -13.49
C LEU A 106 11.43 -33.13 -13.20
N ILE A 107 11.73 -31.91 -13.65
CA ILE A 107 10.95 -30.71 -13.37
C ILE A 107 10.88 -29.82 -14.60
N GLU A 108 9.77 -29.11 -14.75
CA GLU A 108 9.62 -28.07 -15.76
C GLU A 108 10.47 -26.86 -15.35
N LEU A 109 11.31 -26.39 -16.27
CA LEU A 109 12.17 -25.23 -16.09
C LEU A 109 11.72 -24.14 -17.05
N ASP A 110 11.54 -22.92 -16.53
CA ASP A 110 11.32 -21.75 -17.38
C ASP A 110 12.62 -21.41 -18.12
N GLU A 111 12.58 -21.40 -19.45
CA GLU A 111 13.77 -21.13 -20.27
C GLU A 111 14.36 -19.74 -19.99
N GLY A 112 13.52 -18.75 -19.67
CA GLY A 112 13.96 -17.39 -19.34
C GLY A 112 14.68 -17.28 -17.99
N GLU A 113 14.20 -17.99 -16.97
CA GLU A 113 14.89 -18.13 -15.68
C GLU A 113 16.19 -18.92 -15.81
N LEU A 114 16.17 -20.03 -16.54
CA LEU A 114 17.33 -20.88 -16.75
C LEU A 114 18.45 -20.14 -17.47
N ASN A 115 18.13 -19.44 -18.57
CA ASN A 115 19.13 -18.66 -19.32
C ASN A 115 19.75 -17.54 -18.47
N ARG A 116 18.97 -16.90 -17.60
CA ARG A 116 19.47 -15.90 -16.65
C ARG A 116 20.38 -16.54 -15.60
N ALA A 117 19.99 -17.67 -15.05
CA ALA A 117 20.78 -18.41 -14.06
C ALA A 117 22.11 -18.87 -14.64
N LEU A 118 22.13 -19.37 -15.88
CA LEU A 118 23.36 -19.73 -16.59
C LEU A 118 24.29 -18.52 -16.79
N ALA A 119 23.75 -17.39 -17.26
CA ALA A 119 24.52 -16.17 -17.43
C ALA A 119 25.06 -15.61 -16.09
N GLU A 120 24.33 -15.78 -15.00
CA GLU A 120 24.78 -15.43 -13.64
C GLU A 120 25.88 -16.38 -13.15
N MET A 121 25.74 -17.68 -13.42
CA MET A 121 26.71 -18.72 -13.07
C MET A 121 28.05 -18.54 -13.78
N ASP A 122 28.05 -18.04 -15.02
CA ASP A 122 29.29 -17.76 -15.75
C ASP A 122 30.05 -16.55 -15.22
N ARG A 123 29.34 -15.59 -14.62
CA ARG A 123 29.94 -14.36 -14.05
C ARG A 123 30.32 -14.52 -12.59
N SER A 124 29.79 -15.54 -11.92
CA SER A 124 29.96 -15.77 -10.49
C SER A 124 31.13 -16.72 -10.22
N PRO A 125 31.76 -16.65 -9.03
CA PRO A 125 32.75 -17.64 -8.62
C PRO A 125 32.19 -19.07 -8.65
N PRO A 126 32.97 -20.10 -9.03
CA PRO A 126 32.46 -21.47 -9.22
C PRO A 126 31.82 -22.13 -7.99
N PHE A 127 32.18 -21.68 -6.79
CA PHE A 127 31.68 -22.17 -5.50
C PHE A 127 30.38 -21.48 -5.03
N LEU A 128 29.91 -20.45 -5.74
CA LEU A 128 28.71 -19.71 -5.36
C LEU A 128 27.46 -20.51 -5.82
N PRO A 129 26.50 -20.81 -4.92
CA PRO A 129 25.25 -21.43 -5.30
C PRO A 129 24.39 -20.43 -6.08
N ILE A 130 23.98 -20.81 -7.29
CA ILE A 130 23.10 -20.03 -8.15
C ILE A 130 21.71 -20.68 -8.17
N THR A 131 20.66 -19.89 -8.01
CA THR A 131 19.29 -20.41 -8.09
C THR A 131 18.91 -20.70 -9.54
N ILE A 132 18.67 -21.98 -9.86
CA ILE A 132 18.25 -22.44 -11.19
C ILE A 132 16.74 -22.35 -11.35
N ALA A 133 16.00 -22.73 -10.32
CA ALA A 133 14.54 -22.65 -10.28
C ALA A 133 14.08 -22.16 -8.91
N ASP A 134 13.11 -21.25 -8.88
CA ASP A 134 12.61 -20.63 -7.65
C ASP A 134 11.12 -20.90 -7.43
N ARG A 135 10.71 -21.09 -6.17
CA ARG A 135 9.35 -21.43 -5.73
C ARG A 135 8.72 -22.59 -6.51
N VAL A 136 9.50 -23.64 -6.69
CA VAL A 136 9.06 -24.93 -7.26
C VAL A 136 8.07 -25.63 -6.32
N SER A 137 7.23 -26.52 -6.87
CA SER A 137 6.29 -27.28 -6.07
C SER A 137 7.02 -28.21 -5.09
N TRP A 138 6.37 -28.54 -3.97
CA TRP A 138 6.89 -29.56 -3.04
C TRP A 138 7.21 -30.88 -3.74
N GLU A 139 6.41 -31.26 -4.74
CA GLU A 139 6.63 -32.45 -5.55
C GLU A 139 7.92 -32.36 -6.37
N ALA A 140 8.16 -31.22 -7.02
CA ALA A 140 9.38 -30.97 -7.79
C ALA A 140 10.65 -31.05 -6.90
N VAL A 141 10.60 -30.43 -5.72
CA VAL A 141 11.68 -30.49 -4.72
C VAL A 141 11.93 -31.91 -4.27
N SER A 142 10.86 -32.65 -3.99
CA SER A 142 10.95 -34.05 -3.56
C SER A 142 11.57 -34.92 -4.64
N ARG A 143 11.18 -34.73 -5.91
CA ARG A 143 11.78 -35.45 -7.05
C ARG A 143 13.26 -35.13 -7.19
N VAL A 144 13.67 -33.86 -7.04
CA VAL A 144 15.08 -33.46 -7.10
C VAL A 144 15.86 -34.00 -5.90
N ALA A 145 15.31 -33.93 -4.68
CA ALA A 145 15.96 -34.43 -3.47
C ALA A 145 16.23 -35.93 -3.53
N VAL A 146 15.28 -36.73 -4.03
CA VAL A 146 15.44 -38.18 -4.19
C VAL A 146 16.50 -38.52 -5.25
N ASN A 147 16.61 -37.70 -6.29
CA ASN A 147 17.59 -37.87 -7.37
C ASN A 147 18.90 -37.10 -7.15
N ALA A 148 19.11 -36.51 -5.97
CA ALA A 148 20.30 -35.70 -5.67
C ALA A 148 21.64 -36.42 -5.98
N PRO A 149 21.81 -37.74 -5.73
CA PRO A 149 23.04 -38.43 -6.11
C PRO A 149 23.34 -38.44 -7.62
N ALA A 150 22.32 -38.28 -8.47
CA ALA A 150 22.44 -38.24 -9.94
C ALA A 150 22.55 -36.81 -10.50
N LEU A 151 22.41 -35.80 -9.65
CA LEU A 151 22.44 -34.37 -9.96
C LEU A 151 23.57 -33.68 -9.18
N PRO A 152 24.84 -33.97 -9.53
CA PRO A 152 25.98 -33.38 -8.85
C PRO A 152 25.90 -31.85 -8.91
N GLY A 153 26.23 -31.19 -7.81
CA GLY A 153 26.14 -29.73 -7.64
C GLY A 153 24.73 -29.15 -7.50
N VAL A 154 23.65 -29.92 -7.68
CA VAL A 154 22.27 -29.46 -7.48
C VAL A 154 21.82 -29.71 -6.04
N SER A 155 21.16 -28.74 -5.43
CA SER A 155 20.60 -28.88 -4.09
C SER A 155 19.26 -28.17 -3.96
N PRO A 156 18.26 -28.79 -3.31
CA PRO A 156 17.05 -28.11 -2.92
C PRO A 156 17.29 -27.23 -1.69
N GLU A 157 16.82 -25.99 -1.73
CA GLU A 157 16.82 -25.06 -0.60
C GLU A 157 15.39 -24.70 -0.19
N VAL A 158 15.19 -24.48 1.11
CA VAL A 158 13.92 -23.98 1.66
C VAL A 158 14.15 -22.61 2.26
N GLY A 159 13.41 -21.61 1.75
CA GLY A 159 13.34 -20.28 2.34
C GLY A 159 11.91 -19.94 2.75
N LEU A 160 11.74 -18.75 3.34
CA LEU A 160 10.43 -18.15 3.51
C LEU A 160 10.23 -17.10 2.42
N SER A 161 9.02 -17.01 1.90
CA SER A 161 8.65 -15.90 1.03
C SER A 161 7.22 -15.45 1.29
N ARG A 162 6.98 -14.17 1.11
CA ARG A 162 5.68 -13.57 1.36
C ARG A 162 4.62 -14.14 0.40
N ILE A 163 3.41 -14.33 0.91
CA ILE A 163 2.22 -14.67 0.14
C ILE A 163 1.02 -13.85 0.66
N TYR A 164 0.16 -13.45 -0.27
CA TYR A 164 -1.09 -12.77 -0.01
C TYR A 164 -2.23 -13.69 -0.45
N PRO A 165 -2.85 -14.45 0.48
CA PRO A 165 -3.84 -15.48 0.14
C PRO A 165 -5.05 -14.94 -0.62
N SER A 166 -5.49 -13.73 -0.28
CA SER A 166 -6.66 -13.08 -0.87
C SER A 166 -6.35 -12.22 -2.10
N LYS A 167 -5.15 -12.35 -2.68
CA LYS A 167 -4.71 -11.68 -3.92
C LYS A 167 -5.07 -10.19 -3.95
N GLU A 168 -5.92 -9.76 -4.89
CA GLU A 168 -6.18 -8.35 -5.16
C GLU A 168 -6.94 -7.63 -4.04
N LEU A 169 -7.57 -8.37 -3.12
CA LEU A 169 -8.51 -7.83 -2.13
C LEU A 169 -7.92 -6.76 -1.21
N PHE A 170 -6.65 -6.94 -0.82
CA PHE A 170 -5.94 -6.05 0.11
C PHE A 170 -4.73 -5.37 -0.52
N ALA A 171 -4.57 -5.42 -1.84
CA ALA A 171 -3.35 -4.99 -2.52
C ALA A 171 -2.97 -3.54 -2.19
N HIS A 172 -3.93 -2.61 -2.16
CA HIS A 172 -3.64 -1.21 -1.84
C HIS A 172 -3.46 -0.93 -0.33
N VAL A 173 -4.08 -1.76 0.51
CA VAL A 173 -4.07 -1.60 1.98
C VAL A 173 -2.82 -2.24 2.56
N ALA A 174 -2.68 -3.56 2.40
CA ALA A 174 -1.51 -4.30 2.83
C ALA A 174 -0.27 -3.86 2.06
N GLY A 175 -0.43 -3.64 0.75
CA GLY A 175 0.69 -3.40 -0.14
C GLY A 175 1.32 -4.71 -0.59
N TYR A 176 2.60 -4.62 -0.98
CA TYR A 176 3.41 -5.78 -1.32
C TYR A 176 4.85 -5.60 -0.87
N VAL A 177 5.55 -6.74 -0.80
CA VAL A 177 7.01 -6.78 -0.68
C VAL A 177 7.62 -7.04 -2.05
N GLY A 178 8.85 -6.60 -2.24
CA GLY A 178 9.63 -6.90 -3.43
C GLY A 178 11.13 -6.95 -3.13
N PRO A 179 11.93 -7.48 -4.06
CA PRO A 179 13.38 -7.52 -3.90
C PRO A 179 13.97 -6.13 -3.60
N VAL A 180 14.97 -6.07 -2.73
CA VAL A 180 15.76 -4.86 -2.49
C VAL A 180 16.39 -4.40 -3.82
N SER A 181 16.23 -3.12 -4.13
CA SER A 181 16.83 -2.45 -5.28
C SER A 181 17.93 -1.49 -4.82
N ASP A 182 18.80 -1.09 -5.75
CA ASP A 182 19.86 -0.10 -5.47
C ASP A 182 19.29 1.21 -4.95
N ARG A 183 18.09 1.60 -5.40
CA ARG A 183 17.36 2.77 -4.89
C ARG A 183 17.00 2.64 -3.41
N ASP A 184 16.63 1.44 -2.97
CA ASP A 184 16.28 1.20 -1.57
C ASP A 184 17.52 1.22 -0.68
N LEU A 185 18.64 0.67 -1.16
CA LEU A 185 19.93 0.73 -0.46
C LEU A 185 20.43 2.17 -0.34
N ALA A 186 20.30 2.97 -1.41
CA ALA A 186 20.70 4.37 -1.42
C ALA A 186 19.89 5.26 -0.45
N ALA A 187 18.75 4.79 0.05
CA ALA A 187 17.98 5.50 1.08
C ALA A 187 18.63 5.43 2.48
N TYR A 188 19.65 4.60 2.67
CA TYR A 188 20.39 4.46 3.91
C TYR A 188 21.81 5.00 3.74
N GLU A 189 22.30 5.76 4.73
CA GLU A 189 23.72 6.13 4.79
C GLU A 189 24.60 4.88 5.00
N ASP A 190 24.16 3.98 5.89
CA ASP A 190 24.72 2.64 6.06
C ASP A 190 23.61 1.58 6.01
N PRO A 191 23.42 0.90 4.86
CA PRO A 191 22.37 -0.08 4.71
C PRO A 191 22.57 -1.29 5.64
N PRO A 192 21.54 -1.70 6.39
CA PRO A 192 21.62 -2.90 7.23
C PRO A 192 22.15 -4.11 6.44
N PRO A 193 23.09 -4.90 6.98
CA PRO A 193 23.68 -6.04 6.28
C PRO A 193 22.67 -7.03 5.71
N LEU A 194 21.53 -7.18 6.37
CA LEU A 194 20.44 -8.04 5.94
C LEU A 194 19.78 -7.59 4.62
N LEU A 195 19.78 -6.30 4.29
CA LEU A 195 19.28 -5.81 3.00
C LEU A 195 20.20 -6.17 1.83
N ARG A 196 21.45 -6.58 2.12
CA ARG A 196 22.42 -7.03 1.10
C ARG A 196 22.30 -8.52 0.81
N ILE A 197 21.44 -9.25 1.52
CA ILE A 197 21.16 -10.65 1.21
C ILE A 197 20.51 -10.70 -0.19
N PRO A 198 21.03 -11.52 -1.13
CA PRO A 198 20.46 -11.63 -2.46
C PRO A 198 18.97 -11.97 -2.44
N ARG A 199 18.19 -11.23 -3.23
CA ARG A 199 16.72 -11.36 -3.33
C ARG A 199 15.97 -11.17 -2.00
N PHE A 200 16.58 -10.51 -1.01
CA PHE A 200 15.89 -10.14 0.22
C PHE A 200 14.69 -9.24 -0.10
N GLN A 201 13.57 -9.47 0.60
CA GLN A 201 12.31 -8.81 0.33
C GLN A 201 12.04 -7.73 1.37
N ILE A 202 11.70 -6.53 0.90
CA ILE A 202 11.25 -5.42 1.74
C ILE A 202 9.89 -4.93 1.29
N GLY A 203 9.11 -4.36 2.20
CA GLY A 203 7.86 -3.69 1.90
C GLY A 203 8.08 -2.50 0.96
N LYS A 204 7.32 -2.45 -0.13
CA LYS A 204 7.44 -1.42 -1.17
C LYS A 204 6.35 -0.36 -1.11
N VAL A 205 5.15 -0.77 -0.72
CA VAL A 205 3.97 0.09 -0.62
C VAL A 205 3.06 -0.35 0.53
N GLY A 206 2.09 0.48 0.88
CA GLY A 206 1.06 0.19 1.88
C GLY A 206 1.62 -0.03 3.29
N ILE A 207 0.90 -0.84 4.06
CA ILE A 207 1.30 -1.26 5.41
C ILE A 207 2.66 -1.95 5.41
N GLU A 208 2.93 -2.78 4.41
CA GLU A 208 4.21 -3.49 4.27
C GLU A 208 5.40 -2.51 4.26
N ALA A 209 5.29 -1.37 3.58
CA ALA A 209 6.34 -0.35 3.57
C ALA A 209 6.34 0.52 4.83
N LYS A 210 5.17 0.98 5.30
CA LYS A 210 5.10 1.87 6.47
C LYS A 210 5.65 1.19 7.73
N TYR A 211 5.31 -0.08 7.92
CA TYR A 211 5.70 -0.88 9.08
C TYR A 211 6.86 -1.83 8.75
N GLU A 212 7.66 -1.52 7.72
CA GLU A 212 8.74 -2.39 7.24
C GLU A 212 9.69 -2.82 8.36
N GLN A 213 10.13 -1.87 9.21
CA GLN A 213 11.08 -2.18 10.28
C GLN A 213 10.46 -3.13 11.33
N GLN A 214 9.21 -2.89 11.71
CA GLN A 214 8.49 -3.69 12.68
C GLN A 214 8.13 -5.07 12.13
N LEU A 215 7.72 -5.15 10.85
CA LEU A 215 7.35 -6.39 10.18
C LEU A 215 8.57 -7.23 9.80
N ARG A 216 9.71 -6.63 9.48
CA ARG A 216 10.90 -7.36 9.04
C ARG A 216 11.50 -8.23 10.14
N GLY A 217 11.54 -7.74 11.37
CA GLY A 217 12.28 -8.39 12.46
C GLY A 217 13.80 -8.22 12.32
N GLU A 218 14.55 -9.00 13.09
CA GLU A 218 16.00 -8.88 13.22
C GLU A 218 16.75 -10.13 12.76
N ALA A 219 17.88 -9.94 12.08
CA ALA A 219 18.66 -11.04 11.53
C ALA A 219 19.23 -11.94 12.62
N GLY A 220 19.13 -13.26 12.40
CA GLY A 220 19.97 -14.22 13.11
C GLY A 220 21.39 -14.24 12.54
N ALA A 221 22.26 -15.00 13.17
CA ALA A 221 23.64 -15.17 12.73
C ALA A 221 24.06 -16.64 12.81
N LYS A 222 24.69 -17.13 11.74
CA LYS A 222 25.34 -18.43 11.67
C LYS A 222 26.83 -18.23 11.46
N ARG A 223 27.65 -18.74 12.37
CA ARG A 223 29.10 -18.75 12.25
C ARG A 223 29.53 -20.00 11.49
N VAL A 224 30.20 -19.81 10.37
CA VAL A 224 30.71 -20.90 9.54
C VAL A 224 32.22 -20.82 9.43
N GLU A 225 32.88 -21.98 9.51
CA GLU A 225 34.30 -22.09 9.18
C GLU A 225 34.45 -22.11 7.67
N VAL A 226 35.24 -21.20 7.11
CA VAL A 226 35.55 -21.13 5.69
C VAL A 226 37.02 -21.42 5.42
N ASN A 227 37.32 -21.98 4.25
CA ASN A 227 38.69 -22.13 3.77
C ASN A 227 39.21 -20.82 3.13
N ALA A 228 40.48 -20.81 2.68
CA ALA A 228 41.12 -19.64 2.07
C ALA A 228 40.45 -19.12 0.77
N VAL A 229 39.53 -19.90 0.18
CA VAL A 229 38.78 -19.54 -1.04
C VAL A 229 37.34 -19.13 -0.70
N GLY A 230 36.93 -19.19 0.58
CA GLY A 230 35.60 -18.81 1.05
C GLY A 230 34.57 -19.95 1.11
N ARG A 231 35.00 -21.21 0.89
CA ARG A 231 34.12 -22.40 0.96
C ARG A 231 33.77 -22.73 2.40
N VAL A 232 32.48 -22.97 2.67
CA VAL A 232 31.99 -23.40 3.98
C VAL A 232 32.41 -24.84 4.26
N MET A 233 33.18 -25.03 5.32
CA MET A 233 33.67 -26.34 5.78
C MET A 233 32.74 -26.94 6.84
N ARG A 234 32.32 -26.12 7.82
CA ARG A 234 31.38 -26.53 8.86
C ARG A 234 30.65 -25.34 9.48
N GLU A 235 29.48 -25.62 10.05
CA GLU A 235 28.79 -24.71 10.96
C GLU A 235 29.40 -24.83 12.36
N ILE A 236 29.74 -23.70 12.96
CA ILE A 236 30.31 -23.62 14.32
C ILE A 236 29.20 -23.31 15.32
N ASP A 237 28.37 -22.32 15.01
CA ASP A 237 27.35 -21.79 15.89
C ASP A 237 26.20 -21.20 15.07
N ARG A 238 24.99 -21.25 15.62
CA ARG A 238 23.76 -20.76 14.99
C ARG A 238 22.86 -20.14 16.03
N ARG A 239 22.59 -18.85 15.85
CA ARG A 239 21.63 -18.08 16.62
C ARG A 239 20.52 -17.60 15.69
N GLU A 240 19.30 -18.05 15.95
CA GLU A 240 18.11 -17.56 15.24
C GLU A 240 17.89 -16.08 15.48
N GLY A 241 17.27 -15.43 14.50
CA GLY A 241 16.85 -14.04 14.59
C GLY A 241 15.54 -13.86 15.34
N GLU A 242 15.15 -12.61 15.55
CA GLU A 242 13.84 -12.28 16.11
C GLU A 242 12.82 -12.09 14.98
N ALA A 243 11.70 -12.80 15.07
CA ALA A 243 10.62 -12.66 14.11
C ALA A 243 10.03 -11.24 14.16
N GLY A 244 9.54 -10.74 13.03
CA GLY A 244 8.86 -9.47 12.98
C GLY A 244 7.52 -9.49 13.72
N ASN A 245 7.07 -8.31 14.12
CA ASN A 245 5.82 -8.13 14.86
C ASN A 245 4.60 -8.45 13.98
N ASP A 246 3.69 -9.27 14.49
CA ASP A 246 2.38 -9.46 13.87
C ASP A 246 1.56 -8.16 13.97
N LEU A 247 0.81 -7.84 12.91
CA LEU A 247 0.03 -6.60 12.79
C LEU A 247 -1.43 -6.94 12.51
N GLN A 248 -2.34 -6.34 13.29
CA GLN A 248 -3.78 -6.48 13.06
C GLN A 248 -4.38 -5.18 12.52
N LEU A 249 -5.07 -5.27 11.39
CA LEU A 249 -5.79 -4.16 10.77
C LEU A 249 -7.21 -4.04 11.34
N THR A 250 -7.82 -2.87 11.15
CA THR A 250 -9.22 -2.60 11.48
C THR A 250 -10.19 -3.08 10.40
N ILE A 251 -9.68 -3.43 9.22
CA ILE A 251 -10.46 -3.86 8.06
C ILE A 251 -11.20 -5.17 8.38
N ASP A 252 -12.45 -5.22 7.95
CA ASP A 252 -13.28 -6.41 7.94
C ASP A 252 -13.14 -7.09 6.56
N ALA A 253 -12.59 -8.31 6.53
CA ALA A 253 -12.33 -9.00 5.27
C ALA A 253 -13.62 -9.29 4.48
N SER A 254 -14.72 -9.64 5.17
CA SER A 254 -15.99 -9.95 4.52
C SER A 254 -16.65 -8.72 3.92
N LEU A 255 -16.57 -7.57 4.61
CA LEU A 255 -17.04 -6.30 4.06
C LEU A 255 -16.15 -5.84 2.89
N GLN A 256 -14.83 -5.93 3.02
CA GLN A 256 -13.90 -5.58 1.94
C GLN A 256 -14.18 -6.43 0.68
N GLU A 257 -14.42 -7.73 0.85
CA GLU A 257 -14.75 -8.66 -0.24
C GLU A 257 -16.05 -8.28 -0.94
N TYR A 258 -17.10 -7.98 -0.16
CA TYR A 258 -18.36 -7.48 -0.69
C TYR A 258 -18.17 -6.19 -1.48
N VAL A 259 -17.44 -5.22 -0.93
CA VAL A 259 -17.21 -3.92 -1.56
C VAL A 259 -16.46 -4.10 -2.89
N GLN A 260 -15.37 -4.88 -2.90
CA GLN A 260 -14.59 -5.12 -4.12
C GLN A 260 -15.46 -5.72 -5.23
N ALA A 261 -16.26 -6.72 -4.90
CA ALA A 261 -17.14 -7.37 -5.85
C ALA A 261 -18.37 -6.54 -6.24
N ARG A 262 -18.81 -5.60 -5.38
CA ARG A 262 -19.83 -4.60 -5.71
C ARG A 262 -19.32 -3.56 -6.71
N LEU A 263 -18.03 -3.22 -6.65
CA LEU A 263 -17.38 -2.32 -7.60
C LEU A 263 -17.09 -3.00 -8.94
N GLY A 264 -16.72 -4.29 -8.93
CA GLY A 264 -16.43 -5.03 -10.17
C GLY A 264 -15.28 -4.40 -10.95
N GLU A 265 -15.51 -4.08 -12.22
CA GLU A 265 -14.52 -3.50 -13.14
C GLU A 265 -14.55 -1.96 -13.19
N GLU A 266 -15.45 -1.33 -12.42
CA GLU A 266 -15.57 0.13 -12.36
C GLU A 266 -14.26 0.77 -11.86
N SER A 267 -13.91 1.94 -12.41
CA SER A 267 -12.84 2.77 -11.86
C SER A 267 -13.38 3.51 -10.62
N ALA A 268 -13.30 2.89 -9.45
CA ALA A 268 -14.05 3.33 -8.28
C ALA A 268 -13.30 3.14 -6.95
N SER A 269 -13.77 3.82 -5.92
CA SER A 269 -13.25 3.71 -4.57
C SER A 269 -14.35 3.85 -3.54
N VAL A 270 -14.18 3.12 -2.43
CA VAL A 270 -15.09 3.14 -1.30
C VAL A 270 -14.30 3.12 -0.01
N VAL A 271 -14.66 4.00 0.92
CA VAL A 271 -14.14 4.01 2.28
C VAL A 271 -15.32 3.89 3.25
N VAL A 272 -15.24 2.92 4.16
CA VAL A 272 -16.18 2.71 5.26
C VAL A 272 -15.45 2.94 6.57
N MET A 273 -15.99 3.82 7.41
CA MET A 273 -15.40 4.22 8.68
C MET A 273 -16.42 4.05 9.80
N ASP A 274 -15.99 3.41 10.88
CA ASP A 274 -16.72 3.33 12.14
C ASP A 274 -16.73 4.70 12.86
N LEU A 275 -17.86 5.04 13.47
CA LEU A 275 -18.07 6.33 14.14
C LEU A 275 -17.73 6.32 15.63
N GLU A 276 -17.42 5.17 16.22
CA GLU A 276 -17.04 5.08 17.63
C GLU A 276 -15.55 5.38 17.82
N LYS A 277 -14.69 4.61 17.16
CA LYS A 277 -13.22 4.62 17.30
C LYS A 277 -12.49 5.25 16.12
N GLY A 278 -13.19 5.45 15.01
CA GLY A 278 -12.60 5.91 13.75
C GLY A 278 -11.95 4.80 12.94
N ASP A 279 -12.25 3.55 13.27
CA ASP A 279 -11.69 2.37 12.61
C ASP A 279 -12.15 2.31 11.14
N LEU A 280 -11.21 2.10 10.22
CA LEU A 280 -11.52 1.88 8.81
C LEU A 280 -11.95 0.42 8.63
N LEU A 281 -13.22 0.20 8.29
CA LEU A 281 -13.81 -1.14 8.13
C LEU A 281 -13.59 -1.68 6.72
N ALA A 282 -13.58 -0.80 5.72
CA ALA A 282 -13.27 -1.15 4.33
C ALA A 282 -12.58 0.02 3.63
N VAL A 283 -11.56 -0.27 2.83
CA VAL A 283 -10.81 0.69 2.01
C VAL A 283 -10.55 0.01 0.67
N ALA A 284 -11.51 0.10 -0.23
CA ALA A 284 -11.48 -0.61 -1.51
C ALA A 284 -11.22 0.35 -2.67
N SER A 285 -10.36 -0.07 -3.60
CA SER A 285 -10.07 0.62 -4.84
C SER A 285 -10.17 -0.38 -5.98
N ALA A 286 -10.96 -0.04 -6.98
CA ALA A 286 -11.20 -0.84 -8.17
C ALA A 286 -10.76 -0.08 -9.44
N PRO A 287 -10.24 -0.77 -10.45
CA PRO A 287 -9.70 -2.14 -10.38
C PRO A 287 -8.50 -2.24 -9.42
N SER A 288 -8.19 -3.47 -8.98
CA SER A 288 -7.04 -3.80 -8.13
C SER A 288 -6.05 -4.69 -8.89
N TYR A 289 -5.01 -5.19 -8.23
CA TYR A 289 -3.95 -6.01 -8.83
C TYR A 289 -3.46 -7.09 -7.86
N ASP A 290 -2.87 -8.17 -8.38
CA ASP A 290 -2.33 -9.25 -7.54
C ASP A 290 -0.95 -8.86 -6.97
N PRO A 291 -0.81 -8.62 -5.65
CA PRO A 291 0.46 -8.27 -5.03
C PRO A 291 1.50 -9.40 -5.10
N ASN A 292 1.07 -10.67 -5.29
CA ASN A 292 1.98 -11.80 -5.39
C ASN A 292 2.88 -11.73 -6.64
N LYS A 293 2.43 -11.04 -7.71
CA LYS A 293 3.26 -10.80 -8.92
C LYS A 293 4.51 -9.96 -8.62
N PHE A 294 4.46 -9.09 -7.61
CA PHE A 294 5.57 -8.20 -7.26
C PHE A 294 6.61 -8.84 -6.33
N VAL A 295 6.22 -9.89 -5.59
CA VAL A 295 7.08 -10.56 -4.60
C VAL A 295 8.38 -11.10 -5.23
N ARG A 296 8.34 -11.51 -6.50
CA ARG A 296 9.49 -12.04 -7.26
C ARG A 296 10.16 -11.00 -8.17
N GLY A 297 9.61 -9.78 -8.23
CA GLY A 297 9.81 -8.88 -9.36
C GLY A 297 8.81 -9.20 -10.47
N ILE A 298 7.92 -8.26 -10.75
CA ILE A 298 6.89 -8.38 -11.78
C ILE A 298 7.52 -8.40 -13.18
N SER A 299 6.95 -9.20 -14.10
CA SER A 299 7.40 -9.22 -15.49
C SER A 299 7.12 -7.88 -16.19
N VAL A 300 7.88 -7.56 -17.24
CA VAL A 300 7.67 -6.32 -18.01
C VAL A 300 6.28 -6.30 -18.65
N ALA A 301 5.78 -7.45 -19.10
CA ALA A 301 4.46 -7.58 -19.71
C ALA A 301 3.34 -7.34 -18.68
N ASP A 302 3.36 -8.06 -17.54
CA ASP A 302 2.37 -7.89 -16.47
C ASP A 302 2.38 -6.46 -15.91
N TYR A 303 3.56 -5.86 -15.76
CA TYR A 303 3.67 -4.49 -15.29
C TYR A 303 3.13 -3.48 -16.32
N GLY A 304 3.37 -3.73 -17.61
CA GLY A 304 2.82 -2.94 -18.71
C GLY A 304 1.28 -2.92 -18.68
N GLU A 305 0.64 -4.07 -18.47
CA GLU A 305 -0.82 -4.16 -18.33
C GLU A 305 -1.36 -3.30 -17.18
N LEU A 306 -0.66 -3.23 -16.05
CA LEU A 306 -1.09 -2.41 -14.91
C LEU A 306 -0.80 -0.92 -15.09
N ARG A 307 0.33 -0.58 -15.72
CA ARG A 307 0.79 0.80 -15.93
C ARG A 307 -0.03 1.51 -17.02
N ASP A 308 -0.32 0.80 -18.10
CA ASP A 308 -0.92 1.38 -19.32
C ASP A 308 -2.47 1.25 -19.31
N ASN A 309 -3.05 0.72 -18.23
CA ASN A 309 -4.49 0.62 -18.03
C ASN A 309 -5.10 1.99 -17.64
N ASN A 310 -6.10 2.41 -18.40
CA ASN A 310 -6.80 3.69 -18.24
C ASN A 310 -7.57 3.81 -16.91
N HIS A 311 -7.98 2.70 -16.29
CA HIS A 311 -8.61 2.68 -14.96
C HIS A 311 -7.58 2.66 -13.81
N ARG A 312 -6.28 2.80 -14.09
CA ARG A 312 -5.20 3.03 -13.10
C ARG A 312 -5.25 2.07 -11.89
N PRO A 313 -5.09 0.74 -12.08
CA PRO A 313 -5.21 -0.25 -11.01
C PRO A 313 -4.13 -0.12 -9.90
N LEU A 314 -2.94 0.38 -10.22
CA LEU A 314 -1.84 0.51 -9.26
C LEU A 314 -2.10 1.55 -8.15
N ALA A 315 -2.80 2.63 -8.51
CA ALA A 315 -3.04 3.74 -7.60
C ALA A 315 -4.17 3.39 -6.62
N SER A 316 -3.97 3.74 -5.35
CA SER A 316 -5.05 3.65 -4.37
C SER A 316 -5.93 4.89 -4.45
N LYS A 317 -7.02 4.80 -5.20
CA LYS A 317 -7.96 5.91 -5.42
C LYS A 317 -8.59 6.45 -4.13
N THR A 318 -8.62 5.64 -3.07
CA THR A 318 -9.15 6.03 -1.76
C THR A 318 -8.32 7.10 -1.07
N VAL A 319 -7.00 7.17 -1.32
CA VAL A 319 -6.06 8.03 -0.57
C VAL A 319 -5.04 8.78 -1.42
N GLN A 320 -4.67 8.29 -2.59
CA GLN A 320 -3.62 8.91 -3.42
C GLN A 320 -4.19 9.97 -4.36
N ASP A 321 -5.41 9.76 -4.83
CA ASP A 321 -6.07 10.66 -5.76
C ASP A 321 -6.91 11.71 -5.02
N ALA A 322 -6.94 12.92 -5.59
CA ALA A 322 -7.71 14.03 -5.07
C ALA A 322 -8.69 14.52 -6.14
N TYR A 323 -9.98 14.47 -5.83
CA TYR A 323 -11.06 14.80 -6.74
C TYR A 323 -11.77 16.07 -6.28
N PRO A 324 -12.39 16.85 -7.18
CA PRO A 324 -13.35 17.86 -6.77
C PRO A 324 -14.50 17.16 -6.02
N PRO A 325 -14.81 17.54 -4.77
CA PRO A 325 -15.88 16.90 -4.00
C PRO A 325 -17.28 17.15 -4.58
N GLY A 326 -17.43 18.14 -5.45
CA GLY A 326 -18.70 18.55 -6.01
C GLY A 326 -19.74 18.83 -4.92
N SER A 327 -21.01 18.48 -5.20
CA SER A 327 -22.12 18.79 -4.28
C SER A 327 -22.05 18.11 -2.91
N THR A 328 -21.10 17.21 -2.64
CA THR A 328 -20.86 16.71 -1.26
C THR A 328 -20.32 17.82 -0.35
N PHE A 329 -19.53 18.76 -0.90
CA PHE A 329 -18.94 19.89 -0.18
C PHE A 329 -19.97 20.94 0.30
N LYS A 330 -21.19 20.91 -0.25
CA LYS A 330 -22.29 21.78 0.19
C LYS A 330 -22.59 21.63 1.69
N VAL A 331 -22.32 20.46 2.26
CA VAL A 331 -22.42 20.22 3.71
C VAL A 331 -21.49 21.16 4.50
N VAL A 332 -20.25 21.34 4.03
CA VAL A 332 -19.28 22.27 4.61
C VAL A 332 -19.78 23.71 4.52
N THR A 333 -20.21 24.13 3.33
CA THR A 333 -20.69 25.50 3.09
C THR A 333 -21.93 25.81 3.93
N ALA A 334 -22.88 24.87 4.06
CA ALA A 334 -24.05 25.02 4.92
C ALA A 334 -23.66 25.16 6.40
N LEU A 335 -22.77 24.31 6.91
CA LEU A 335 -22.29 24.40 8.30
C LEU A 335 -21.55 25.70 8.57
N ALA A 336 -20.69 26.15 7.65
CA ALA A 336 -19.99 27.42 7.76
C ALA A 336 -20.98 28.59 7.83
N ALA A 337 -22.07 28.55 7.06
CA ALA A 337 -23.11 29.57 7.07
C ALA A 337 -23.91 29.60 8.38
N LEU A 338 -24.27 28.43 8.92
CA LEU A 338 -24.96 28.32 10.21
C LEU A 338 -24.08 28.82 11.36
N GLU A 339 -22.82 28.37 11.42
CA GLU A 339 -21.88 28.76 12.48
C GLU A 339 -21.51 30.24 12.41
N ALA A 340 -21.47 30.83 11.20
CA ALA A 340 -21.27 32.26 11.02
C ALA A 340 -22.50 33.11 11.38
N GLY A 341 -23.67 32.48 11.62
CA GLY A 341 -24.92 33.17 11.95
C GLY A 341 -25.48 34.01 10.81
N VAL A 342 -25.10 33.74 9.56
CA VAL A 342 -25.50 34.55 8.39
C VAL A 342 -26.79 34.07 7.72
N VAL A 343 -27.30 32.91 8.14
CA VAL A 343 -28.55 32.33 7.61
C VAL A 343 -29.30 31.60 8.73
N GLY A 344 -30.62 31.78 8.78
CA GLY A 344 -31.52 30.98 9.62
C GLY A 344 -32.06 29.75 8.88
N PRO A 345 -32.48 28.68 9.58
CA PRO A 345 -33.00 27.46 8.94
C PRO A 345 -34.21 27.69 8.02
N GLU A 346 -35.05 28.67 8.35
CA GLU A 346 -36.28 29.02 7.61
C GLU A 346 -36.07 30.09 6.53
N GLU A 347 -34.87 30.69 6.45
CA GLU A 347 -34.58 31.68 5.42
C GLU A 347 -34.54 31.00 4.05
N THR A 348 -35.24 31.59 3.08
CA THR A 348 -35.33 31.04 1.72
C THR A 348 -34.55 31.87 0.72
N VAL A 349 -33.94 31.19 -0.26
CA VAL A 349 -33.32 31.80 -1.43
C VAL A 349 -34.12 31.45 -2.66
N TRP A 350 -34.40 32.43 -3.52
CA TRP A 350 -35.01 32.22 -4.82
C TRP A 350 -33.98 31.73 -5.84
N CYS A 351 -34.21 30.54 -6.40
CA CYS A 351 -33.39 29.98 -7.47
C CYS A 351 -34.12 30.04 -8.83
N PRO A 352 -33.80 31.01 -9.70
CA PRO A 352 -34.29 31.06 -11.08
C PRO A 352 -33.50 30.15 -12.05
N GLY A 353 -32.58 29.32 -11.54
CA GLY A 353 -31.71 28.45 -12.33
C GLY A 353 -30.30 29.01 -12.54
N TYR A 354 -30.00 30.21 -12.05
CA TYR A 354 -28.67 30.80 -12.07
C TYR A 354 -28.52 31.93 -11.03
N LEU A 355 -27.28 32.31 -10.75
CA LEU A 355 -26.91 33.54 -10.04
C LEU A 355 -25.96 34.38 -10.92
N LYS A 356 -26.24 35.67 -11.03
CA LYS A 356 -25.35 36.60 -11.75
C LYS A 356 -24.39 37.26 -10.75
N VAL A 357 -23.09 37.10 -10.97
CA VAL A 357 -22.04 37.70 -10.14
C VAL A 357 -21.13 38.50 -11.05
N GLY A 358 -21.21 39.83 -10.93
CA GLY A 358 -20.58 40.74 -11.89
C GLY A 358 -21.11 40.52 -13.31
N THR A 359 -20.22 40.22 -14.24
CA THR A 359 -20.54 39.94 -15.65
C THR A 359 -20.80 38.47 -15.95
N ARG A 360 -20.52 37.56 -15.01
CA ARG A 360 -20.62 36.11 -15.22
C ARG A 360 -21.92 35.54 -14.63
N GLN A 361 -22.47 34.55 -15.33
CA GLN A 361 -23.63 33.80 -14.88
C GLN A 361 -23.18 32.42 -14.38
N PHE A 362 -23.44 32.13 -13.11
CA PHE A 362 -23.21 30.83 -12.50
C PHE A 362 -24.52 30.05 -12.53
N ARG A 363 -24.52 28.92 -13.26
CA ARG A 363 -25.75 28.15 -13.51
C ARG A 363 -25.99 27.15 -12.39
N CYS A 364 -27.26 26.86 -12.15
CA CYS A 364 -27.70 25.71 -11.40
C CYS A 364 -27.83 24.49 -12.33
N TRP A 365 -27.72 23.28 -11.78
CA TRP A 365 -27.97 22.05 -12.53
C TRP A 365 -29.41 21.99 -13.08
N LYS A 366 -30.39 22.56 -12.35
CA LYS A 366 -31.79 22.66 -12.81
C LYS A 366 -32.03 23.96 -13.57
N ARG A 367 -32.10 23.87 -14.90
CA ARG A 367 -32.26 25.03 -15.81
C ARG A 367 -33.50 25.89 -15.51
N GLY A 368 -34.62 25.26 -15.17
CA GLY A 368 -35.86 25.95 -14.81
C GLY A 368 -35.88 26.54 -13.40
N GLY A 369 -34.80 26.37 -12.63
CA GLY A 369 -34.73 26.79 -11.24
C GLY A 369 -35.47 25.86 -10.27
N HIS A 370 -35.26 26.14 -8.98
CA HIS A 370 -35.88 25.39 -7.88
C HIS A 370 -36.97 26.18 -7.17
N GLY A 371 -37.15 27.45 -7.52
CA GLY A 371 -38.02 28.36 -6.80
C GLY A 371 -37.44 28.77 -5.44
N HIS A 372 -38.30 29.04 -4.45
CA HIS A 372 -37.87 29.32 -3.09
C HIS A 372 -37.47 28.03 -2.37
N LEU A 373 -36.25 27.99 -1.84
CA LEU A 373 -35.76 26.88 -1.04
C LEU A 373 -35.15 27.40 0.26
N ASN A 374 -35.44 26.73 1.37
CA ASN A 374 -34.67 26.83 2.61
C ASN A 374 -33.47 25.87 2.58
N MET A 375 -32.69 25.81 3.67
CA MET A 375 -31.48 24.97 3.74
C MET A 375 -31.77 23.48 3.54
N GLU A 376 -32.82 22.96 4.17
CA GLU A 376 -33.24 21.57 4.00
C GLU A 376 -33.59 21.27 2.53
N GLY A 377 -34.41 22.13 1.92
CA GLY A 377 -34.77 22.01 0.51
C GLY A 377 -33.57 22.12 -0.43
N SER A 378 -32.59 22.97 -0.09
CA SER A 378 -31.38 23.15 -0.89
C SER A 378 -30.43 21.95 -0.83
N LEU A 379 -30.32 21.29 0.33
CA LEU A 379 -29.61 20.02 0.45
C LEU A 379 -30.34 18.90 -0.29
N ARG A 380 -31.66 18.77 -0.06
CA ARG A 380 -32.54 17.76 -0.67
C ARG A 380 -32.46 17.75 -2.19
N GLU A 381 -32.65 18.91 -2.81
CA GLU A 381 -32.65 19.09 -4.27
C GLU A 381 -31.28 19.53 -4.82
N SER A 382 -30.26 19.61 -3.94
CA SER A 382 -28.89 19.97 -4.31
C SER A 382 -28.78 21.29 -5.09
N CYS A 383 -29.57 22.32 -4.75
CA CYS A 383 -29.64 23.57 -5.48
C CYS A 383 -28.35 24.39 -5.37
N ASP A 384 -27.62 24.61 -6.47
CA ASP A 384 -26.34 25.35 -6.47
C ASP A 384 -26.49 26.83 -6.11
N VAL A 385 -27.55 27.48 -6.60
CA VAL A 385 -27.77 28.93 -6.40
C VAL A 385 -27.90 29.29 -4.93
N TYR A 386 -28.50 28.42 -4.12
CA TYR A 386 -28.57 28.60 -2.68
C TYR A 386 -27.16 28.71 -2.06
N TYR A 387 -26.22 27.86 -2.48
CA TYR A 387 -24.85 27.86 -1.98
C TYR A 387 -24.01 28.99 -2.56
N TYR A 388 -24.27 29.39 -3.81
CA TYR A 388 -23.66 30.59 -4.37
C TYR A 388 -24.03 31.84 -3.55
N ASP A 389 -25.30 32.01 -3.20
CA ASP A 389 -25.77 33.11 -2.35
C ASP A 389 -25.14 33.05 -0.95
N LEU A 390 -25.18 31.89 -0.31
CA LEU A 390 -24.55 31.70 1.01
C LEU A 390 -23.07 32.02 1.01
N ALA A 391 -22.33 31.56 -0.01
CA ALA A 391 -20.88 31.74 -0.03
C ALA A 391 -20.46 33.19 -0.19
N LEU A 392 -21.28 34.02 -0.85
CA LEU A 392 -21.05 35.47 -0.91
C LEU A 392 -21.26 36.15 0.45
N LYS A 393 -22.16 35.63 1.30
CA LYS A 393 -22.40 36.11 2.67
C LYS A 393 -21.32 35.63 3.66
N VAL A 394 -20.88 34.37 3.52
CA VAL A 394 -19.94 33.73 4.45
C VAL A 394 -18.48 34.13 4.16
N GLY A 395 -18.10 34.15 2.89
CA GLY A 395 -16.70 34.31 2.45
C GLY A 395 -15.89 33.02 2.49
N ILE A 396 -14.83 32.95 1.67
CA ILE A 396 -14.03 31.72 1.51
C ILE A 396 -13.32 31.28 2.79
N ASP A 397 -12.76 32.20 3.58
CA ASP A 397 -11.90 31.84 4.70
C ASP A 397 -12.68 31.05 5.77
N LYS A 398 -13.90 31.47 6.09
CA LYS A 398 -14.80 30.73 7.00
C LYS A 398 -15.22 29.37 6.44
N ILE A 399 -15.40 29.26 5.12
CA ILE A 399 -15.68 27.98 4.46
C ILE A 399 -14.47 27.05 4.55
N ALA A 400 -13.26 27.58 4.33
CA ALA A 400 -12.00 26.85 4.44
C ALA A 400 -11.74 26.39 5.88
N ASP A 401 -11.99 27.25 6.87
CA ASP A 401 -11.85 26.89 8.29
C ASP A 401 -12.81 25.78 8.69
N MET A 402 -14.07 25.85 8.25
CA MET A 402 -15.03 24.77 8.47
C MET A 402 -14.60 23.47 7.77
N ALA A 403 -14.10 23.55 6.53
CA ALA A 403 -13.60 22.39 5.80
C ALA A 403 -12.46 21.69 6.55
N ARG A 404 -11.51 22.47 7.08
CA ARG A 404 -10.38 21.96 7.89
C ARG A 404 -10.86 21.37 9.22
N ARG A 405 -11.80 22.02 9.89
CA ARG A 405 -12.43 21.52 11.12
C ARG A 405 -13.11 20.16 10.88
N LEU A 406 -13.75 19.98 9.72
CA LEU A 406 -14.32 18.72 9.26
C LEU A 406 -13.29 17.74 8.65
N GLY A 407 -11.99 18.02 8.74
CA GLY A 407 -10.94 17.06 8.41
C GLY A 407 -10.52 17.03 6.93
N LEU A 408 -10.96 18.00 6.13
CA LEU A 408 -10.45 18.18 4.77
C LEU A 408 -9.11 18.93 4.80
N GLY A 409 -8.26 18.73 3.79
CA GLY A 409 -6.95 19.40 3.71
C GLY A 409 -5.85 18.78 4.59
N THR A 410 -6.11 17.61 5.19
CA THR A 410 -5.17 16.88 6.06
C THR A 410 -4.69 15.59 5.38
N ALA A 411 -3.38 15.35 5.36
CA ALA A 411 -2.81 14.06 4.98
C ALA A 411 -2.76 13.15 6.22
N TYR A 412 -3.69 12.20 6.31
CA TYR A 412 -3.79 11.31 7.47
C TYR A 412 -2.70 10.23 7.45
N ASP A 413 -2.02 10.03 8.58
CA ASP A 413 -1.03 8.95 8.72
C ASP A 413 -1.70 7.63 9.09
N ILE A 414 -2.32 6.98 8.10
CA ILE A 414 -3.00 5.69 8.27
C ILE A 414 -2.14 4.49 7.83
N GLY A 415 -0.86 4.71 7.55
CA GLY A 415 0.05 3.66 7.08
C GLY A 415 -0.16 3.16 5.65
N MET A 416 -0.93 3.90 4.85
CA MET A 416 -0.95 3.74 3.39
C MET A 416 0.09 4.65 2.73
N SER A 417 0.55 4.30 1.53
CA SER A 417 1.55 5.08 0.79
C SER A 417 0.92 6.23 0.01
N ALA A 418 1.64 7.35 -0.06
CA ALA A 418 1.29 8.53 -0.87
C ALA A 418 -0.10 9.12 -0.56
N VAL A 419 -0.50 9.14 0.71
CA VAL A 419 -1.75 9.78 1.15
C VAL A 419 -1.74 11.26 0.81
N THR A 420 -2.66 11.70 -0.05
CA THR A 420 -2.78 13.10 -0.46
C THR A 420 -3.33 13.95 0.67
N ARG A 421 -2.84 15.20 0.74
CA ARG A 421 -3.43 16.22 1.63
C ARG A 421 -4.69 16.85 1.03
N GLY A 422 -4.98 16.63 -0.26
CA GLY A 422 -6.02 17.35 -0.98
C GLY A 422 -5.71 18.85 -1.09
N LEU A 423 -6.75 19.67 -1.28
CA LEU A 423 -6.65 21.12 -1.32
C LEU A 423 -7.94 21.76 -0.81
N VAL A 424 -7.82 22.48 0.31
CA VAL A 424 -8.85 23.40 0.81
C VAL A 424 -8.35 24.83 0.53
N PRO A 425 -8.86 25.50 -0.51
CA PRO A 425 -8.34 26.79 -0.94
C PRO A 425 -8.86 27.92 -0.04
N ASP A 426 -7.98 28.87 0.26
CA ASP A 426 -8.30 30.16 0.87
C ASP A 426 -7.50 31.28 0.18
N LYS A 427 -7.64 32.51 0.67
CA LYS A 427 -6.95 33.68 0.10
C LYS A 427 -5.44 33.55 0.16
N ASP A 428 -4.92 33.08 1.29
CA ASP A 428 -3.48 32.96 1.52
C ASP A 428 -2.86 31.92 0.59
N TRP A 429 -3.51 30.76 0.44
CA TRP A 429 -3.10 29.73 -0.51
C TRP A 429 -3.04 30.27 -1.94
N LYS A 430 -4.06 31.00 -2.40
CA LYS A 430 -4.08 31.51 -3.78
C LYS A 430 -2.96 32.54 -4.00
N ARG A 431 -2.72 33.39 -3.01
CA ARG A 431 -1.64 34.38 -3.06
C ARG A 431 -0.27 33.72 -3.10
N SER A 432 -0.02 32.71 -2.26
CA SER A 432 1.28 32.03 -2.18
C SER A 432 1.54 31.11 -3.37
N GLU A 433 0.56 30.32 -3.80
CA GLU A 433 0.75 29.27 -4.83
C GLU A 433 0.48 29.76 -6.25
N ARG A 434 -0.36 30.78 -6.42
CA ARG A 434 -0.72 31.31 -7.76
C ARG A 434 -0.22 32.72 -8.01
N GLY A 435 0.25 33.44 -6.99
CA GLY A 435 0.64 34.85 -7.12
C GLY A 435 -0.54 35.76 -7.49
N GLU A 436 -1.77 35.34 -7.22
CA GLU A 436 -3.00 36.04 -7.58
C GLU A 436 -3.89 36.31 -6.37
N GLU A 437 -4.56 37.45 -6.38
CA GLU A 437 -5.60 37.78 -5.40
C GLU A 437 -6.86 36.91 -5.58
N TRP A 438 -7.56 36.68 -4.47
CA TRP A 438 -8.80 35.92 -4.45
C TRP A 438 -9.94 36.70 -5.10
N ARG A 439 -10.68 36.07 -6.02
CA ARG A 439 -11.82 36.69 -6.71
C ARG A 439 -13.15 36.16 -6.17
N ILE A 440 -14.19 36.96 -6.28
CA ILE A 440 -15.54 36.59 -5.84
C ILE A 440 -16.02 35.29 -6.53
N GLY A 441 -15.72 35.13 -7.83
CA GLY A 441 -16.06 33.92 -8.58
C GLY A 441 -15.37 32.65 -8.07
N ASP A 442 -14.21 32.77 -7.43
CA ASP A 442 -13.50 31.64 -6.83
C ASP A 442 -14.28 31.10 -5.63
N THR A 443 -14.83 32.00 -4.79
CA THR A 443 -15.72 31.64 -3.67
C THR A 443 -16.97 30.91 -4.15
N VAL A 444 -17.58 31.37 -5.24
CA VAL A 444 -18.80 30.78 -5.80
C VAL A 444 -18.54 29.35 -6.28
N ASN A 445 -17.44 29.10 -7.00
CA ASN A 445 -17.07 27.75 -7.41
C ASN A 445 -16.70 26.85 -6.22
N ALA A 446 -15.90 27.36 -5.27
CA ALA A 446 -15.48 26.61 -4.10
C ALA A 446 -16.68 26.17 -3.23
N SER A 447 -17.73 27.00 -3.14
CA SER A 447 -18.92 26.73 -2.32
C SER A 447 -19.68 25.45 -2.66
N ILE A 448 -19.54 24.97 -3.90
CA ILE A 448 -20.16 23.74 -4.40
C ILE A 448 -19.12 22.63 -4.64
N GLY A 449 -17.92 22.75 -4.07
CA GLY A 449 -16.86 21.76 -4.19
C GLY A 449 -16.21 21.70 -5.57
N GLN A 450 -16.18 22.83 -6.28
CA GLN A 450 -15.57 23.00 -7.61
C GLN A 450 -14.45 24.05 -7.57
N GLY A 451 -13.78 24.25 -8.70
CA GLY A 451 -12.66 25.19 -8.81
C GLY A 451 -11.39 24.58 -8.23
N TYR A 452 -10.87 25.12 -7.13
CA TYR A 452 -9.61 24.66 -6.54
C TYR A 452 -9.79 23.61 -5.42
N VAL A 453 -11.02 23.32 -4.99
CA VAL A 453 -11.26 22.36 -3.91
C VAL A 453 -10.96 20.94 -4.40
N LEU A 454 -10.08 20.22 -3.70
CA LEU A 454 -9.75 18.82 -3.99
C LEU A 454 -9.77 18.01 -2.69
N THR A 455 -10.36 16.82 -2.72
CA THR A 455 -10.47 15.92 -1.56
C THR A 455 -10.27 14.47 -1.98
N SER A 456 -9.68 13.65 -1.11
CA SER A 456 -9.69 12.20 -1.30
C SER A 456 -10.99 11.56 -0.80
N PRO A 457 -11.35 10.35 -1.28
CA PRO A 457 -12.47 9.59 -0.73
C PRO A 457 -12.36 9.34 0.78
N LEU A 458 -11.15 9.12 1.30
CA LEU A 458 -10.89 9.03 2.74
C LEU A 458 -11.26 10.32 3.47
N GLN A 459 -10.84 11.48 2.97
CA GLN A 459 -11.18 12.77 3.56
C GLN A 459 -12.71 13.00 3.59
N LEU A 460 -13.42 12.58 2.54
CA LEU A 460 -14.88 12.64 2.50
C LEU A 460 -15.55 11.69 3.52
N ALA A 461 -14.98 10.51 3.76
CA ALA A 461 -15.45 9.61 4.83
C ALA A 461 -15.25 10.25 6.21
N VAL A 462 -14.07 10.84 6.46
CA VAL A 462 -13.80 11.56 7.72
C VAL A 462 -14.73 12.76 7.90
N MET A 463 -14.93 13.58 6.85
CA MET A 463 -15.88 14.69 6.88
C MET A 463 -17.28 14.21 7.26
N THR A 464 -17.72 13.11 6.65
CA THR A 464 -19.03 12.52 6.91
C THR A 464 -19.14 12.00 8.34
N ALA A 465 -18.09 11.35 8.85
CA ALA A 465 -18.01 10.86 10.22
C ALA A 465 -18.05 12.00 11.25
N ARG A 466 -17.34 13.10 10.97
CA ARG A 466 -17.33 14.31 11.81
C ARG A 466 -18.69 15.01 11.82
N VAL A 467 -19.38 15.07 10.69
CA VAL A 467 -20.76 15.58 10.61
C VAL A 467 -21.74 14.68 11.38
N ALA A 468 -21.58 13.35 11.27
CA ALA A 468 -22.45 12.37 11.92
C ALA A 468 -22.22 12.24 13.43
N THR A 469 -21.08 12.69 13.97
CA THR A 469 -20.76 12.55 15.40
C THR A 469 -20.61 13.87 16.14
N GLY A 470 -20.30 14.96 15.42
CA GLY A 470 -19.85 16.21 16.03
C GLY A 470 -18.47 16.12 16.67
N ARG A 471 -17.75 15.00 16.51
CA ARG A 471 -16.44 14.75 17.14
C ARG A 471 -15.30 14.84 16.14
N SER A 472 -14.09 15.16 16.59
CA SER A 472 -12.85 15.27 15.81
C SER A 472 -12.25 13.90 15.48
N ILE A 473 -13.11 12.96 15.11
CA ILE A 473 -12.76 11.57 14.80
C ILE A 473 -11.72 11.54 13.66
N SER A 474 -10.73 10.67 13.83
CA SER A 474 -9.63 10.48 12.87
C SER A 474 -9.58 9.03 12.41
N PRO A 475 -9.20 8.77 11.14
CA PRO A 475 -9.21 7.42 10.60
C PRO A 475 -8.08 6.58 11.21
N ARG A 476 -8.39 5.35 11.59
CA ARG A 476 -7.47 4.36 12.14
C ARG A 476 -7.51 3.09 11.30
N LEU A 477 -6.35 2.67 10.79
CA LEU A 477 -6.22 1.44 9.99
C LEU A 477 -5.56 0.29 10.77
N VAL A 478 -4.66 0.60 11.71
CA VAL A 478 -3.95 -0.39 12.52
C VAL A 478 -4.62 -0.52 13.87
N LYS A 479 -5.20 -1.70 14.12
CA LYS A 479 -5.88 -2.05 15.36
C LYS A 479 -4.87 -2.39 16.45
N SER A 480 -3.93 -3.28 16.18
CA SER A 480 -2.89 -3.63 17.15
C SER A 480 -1.57 -3.99 16.48
N LEU A 481 -0.49 -3.80 17.22
CA LEU A 481 0.85 -4.24 16.85
C LEU A 481 1.35 -5.18 17.95
N ASN A 482 1.64 -6.43 17.60
CA ASN A 482 2.06 -7.48 18.51
C ASN A 482 1.13 -7.62 19.74
N GLY A 483 -0.19 -7.56 19.49
CA GLY A 483 -1.22 -7.64 20.53
C GLY A 483 -1.46 -6.35 21.33
N VAL A 484 -0.62 -5.32 21.18
CA VAL A 484 -0.81 -4.01 21.83
C VAL A 484 -1.77 -3.17 21.00
N GLU A 485 -2.92 -2.80 21.57
CA GLU A 485 -3.94 -2.01 20.89
C GLU A 485 -3.47 -0.56 20.67
N THR A 486 -3.59 -0.08 19.44
CA THR A 486 -3.37 1.33 19.09
C THR A 486 -4.43 2.21 19.78
N PRO A 487 -4.11 3.41 20.27
CA PRO A 487 -5.10 4.30 20.86
C PRO A 487 -6.30 4.58 19.95
N SER A 488 -7.50 4.64 20.56
CA SER A 488 -8.74 5.03 19.86
C SER A 488 -8.59 6.42 19.25
N GLN A 489 -9.09 6.58 18.04
CA GLN A 489 -9.13 7.86 17.32
C GLN A 489 -10.56 8.44 17.30
N GLY A 490 -11.39 8.09 18.29
CA GLY A 490 -12.79 8.50 18.44
C GLY A 490 -13.04 10.01 18.58
N GLY A 491 -11.99 10.80 18.82
CA GLY A 491 -12.02 12.26 18.81
C GLY A 491 -12.74 12.92 19.99
N GLU A 492 -12.50 14.22 20.13
CA GLU A 492 -13.16 15.11 21.10
C GLU A 492 -14.27 15.93 20.42
N ASP A 493 -15.04 16.71 21.16
CA ASP A 493 -16.04 17.61 20.58
C ASP A 493 -15.37 18.61 19.61
N LEU A 494 -15.91 18.73 18.38
CA LEU A 494 -15.44 19.72 17.41
C LEU A 494 -15.77 21.15 17.83
N GLY A 495 -16.72 21.34 18.76
CA GLY A 495 -17.30 22.61 19.19
C GLY A 495 -18.35 23.15 18.21
N ILE A 496 -18.88 22.31 17.30
CA ILE A 496 -19.95 22.70 16.38
C ILE A 496 -21.26 22.59 17.15
N LYS A 497 -22.12 23.61 17.06
CA LYS A 497 -23.36 23.57 17.84
C LYS A 497 -24.24 22.38 17.42
N PRO A 498 -24.76 21.58 18.37
CA PRO A 498 -25.59 20.41 18.04
C PRO A 498 -26.82 20.73 17.18
N GLU A 499 -27.42 21.92 17.34
CA GLU A 499 -28.51 22.38 16.50
C GLU A 499 -28.12 22.53 15.03
N HIS A 500 -26.89 22.97 14.73
CA HIS A 500 -26.43 23.11 13.36
C HIS A 500 -26.21 21.74 12.72
N LEU A 501 -25.64 20.78 13.44
CA LEU A 501 -25.50 19.40 12.98
C LEU A 501 -26.87 18.77 12.70
N ARG A 502 -27.85 18.95 13.58
CA ARG A 502 -29.23 18.46 13.36
C ARG A 502 -29.88 19.03 12.10
N GLN A 503 -29.64 20.31 11.76
CA GLN A 503 -30.16 20.90 10.52
C GLN A 503 -29.53 20.24 9.28
N ILE A 504 -28.22 19.97 9.32
CA ILE A 504 -27.54 19.24 8.25
C ILE A 504 -28.06 17.82 8.13
N TRP A 505 -28.24 17.11 9.25
CA TRP A 505 -28.77 15.75 9.26
C TRP A 505 -30.16 15.71 8.63
N LYS A 506 -31.04 16.66 8.95
CA LYS A 506 -32.37 16.76 8.35
C LYS A 506 -32.29 16.91 6.83
N GLY A 507 -31.40 17.78 6.33
CA GLY A 507 -31.18 17.95 4.90
C GLY A 507 -30.60 16.69 4.22
N MET A 508 -29.58 16.06 4.82
CA MET A 508 -28.97 14.82 4.32
C MET A 508 -29.94 13.63 4.36
N TYR A 509 -30.81 13.56 5.37
CA TYR A 509 -31.89 12.59 5.45
C TYR A 509 -32.88 12.80 4.30
N ALA A 510 -33.30 14.05 4.06
CA ALA A 510 -34.23 14.39 2.99
C ALA A 510 -33.68 14.05 1.59
N VAL A 511 -32.36 14.13 1.37
CA VAL A 511 -31.74 13.71 0.10
C VAL A 511 -32.09 12.27 -0.26
N SER A 512 -32.04 11.36 0.72
CA SER A 512 -32.23 9.92 0.49
C SER A 512 -33.67 9.46 0.72
N ASN A 513 -34.46 10.17 1.53
CA ASN A 513 -35.76 9.66 2.02
C ASN A 513 -36.97 10.49 1.57
N ASP A 514 -36.79 11.71 1.05
CA ASP A 514 -37.87 12.50 0.46
C ASP A 514 -38.02 12.17 -1.03
N ARG A 515 -39.25 12.09 -1.56
CA ARG A 515 -39.54 11.82 -2.98
C ARG A 515 -38.92 12.82 -3.95
N ARG A 516 -38.62 14.05 -3.49
CA ARG A 516 -37.91 15.09 -4.26
C ARG A 516 -36.39 15.05 -4.06
N GLY A 517 -35.89 14.23 -3.15
CA GLY A 517 -34.47 14.09 -2.84
C GLY A 517 -33.69 13.53 -4.01
N THR A 518 -32.50 14.08 -4.27
CA THR A 518 -31.65 13.60 -5.37
C THR A 518 -31.20 12.14 -5.17
N GLY A 519 -31.17 11.64 -3.94
CA GLY A 519 -30.79 10.26 -3.57
C GLY A 519 -31.96 9.30 -3.36
N TYR A 520 -33.22 9.72 -3.57
CA TYR A 520 -34.42 8.91 -3.28
C TYR A 520 -34.45 7.55 -3.98
N GLY A 521 -33.79 7.45 -5.14
CA GLY A 521 -33.63 6.21 -5.89
C GLY A 521 -32.86 5.12 -5.12
N SER A 522 -32.04 5.52 -4.14
CA SER A 522 -31.16 4.68 -3.32
C SER A 522 -31.60 4.66 -1.85
N ARG A 523 -32.85 4.97 -1.57
CA ARG A 523 -33.43 4.85 -0.22
C ARG A 523 -33.41 3.42 0.30
N VAL A 524 -33.48 3.29 1.62
CA VAL A 524 -33.72 2.02 2.32
C VAL A 524 -35.18 1.98 2.77
N ILE A 525 -35.84 0.84 2.56
CA ILE A 525 -37.26 0.65 2.88
C ILE A 525 -37.48 0.39 4.37
N GLY A 526 -36.54 -0.27 5.06
CA GLY A 526 -36.60 -0.48 6.50
C GLY A 526 -36.33 0.80 7.29
N ASP A 527 -37.21 1.16 8.22
CA ASP A 527 -37.15 2.42 8.97
C ASP A 527 -35.88 2.54 9.82
N ASP A 528 -35.47 1.47 10.50
CA ASP A 528 -34.33 1.45 11.42
C ASP A 528 -32.95 1.46 10.73
N MET A 529 -32.92 1.30 9.40
CA MET A 529 -31.69 1.20 8.59
C MET A 529 -31.59 2.30 7.54
N ARG A 530 -32.39 3.37 7.67
CA ARG A 530 -32.35 4.49 6.74
C ARG A 530 -30.99 5.16 6.72
N ILE A 531 -30.63 5.68 5.55
CA ILE A 531 -29.36 6.37 5.33
C ILE A 531 -29.61 7.87 5.22
N ALA A 532 -28.67 8.68 5.71
CA ALA A 532 -28.62 10.12 5.46
C ALA A 532 -27.37 10.43 4.65
N GLY A 533 -27.51 11.10 3.52
CA GLY A 533 -26.41 11.25 2.57
C GLY A 533 -26.47 12.47 1.68
N LYS A 534 -25.47 12.60 0.82
CA LYS A 534 -25.39 13.66 -0.17
C LYS A 534 -24.72 13.15 -1.43
N SER A 535 -25.42 13.27 -2.57
CA SER A 535 -24.82 13.03 -3.88
C SER A 535 -23.95 14.20 -4.35
N GLY A 536 -22.92 13.88 -5.11
CA GLY A 536 -22.03 14.80 -5.79
C GLY A 536 -21.79 14.37 -7.23
N THR A 537 -21.72 15.33 -8.13
CA THR A 537 -21.20 15.12 -9.49
C THR A 537 -20.10 16.15 -9.68
N ALA A 538 -18.91 15.68 -10.06
CA ALA A 538 -17.72 16.51 -10.20
C ALA A 538 -17.34 16.62 -11.67
N GLN A 539 -17.38 17.83 -12.19
CA GLN A 539 -17.07 18.09 -13.59
C GLN A 539 -15.58 17.92 -13.87
N VAL A 540 -15.26 17.16 -14.91
CA VAL A 540 -13.88 17.01 -15.41
C VAL A 540 -13.56 18.14 -16.39
N LEU A 541 -14.51 18.47 -17.26
CA LEU A 541 -14.38 19.54 -18.23
C LEU A 541 -14.84 20.89 -17.67
N ASN A 542 -14.22 21.97 -18.16
CA ASN A 542 -14.65 23.36 -17.89
C ASN A 542 -15.99 23.75 -18.58
N ARG A 543 -16.78 22.77 -19.02
CA ARG A 543 -18.09 22.95 -19.67
C ARG A 543 -19.05 21.84 -19.23
N VAL A 544 -20.34 22.17 -19.15
CA VAL A 544 -21.39 21.18 -18.90
C VAL A 544 -21.58 20.36 -20.18
N VAL A 545 -21.34 19.04 -20.09
CA VAL A 545 -21.57 18.07 -21.16
C VAL A 545 -22.61 17.05 -20.72
N ARG A 546 -23.22 16.34 -21.68
CA ARG A 546 -23.93 15.10 -21.36
C ARG A 546 -22.88 13.99 -21.36
N ASN A 547 -22.84 13.19 -20.30
CA ASN A 547 -21.84 12.12 -20.15
C ASN A 547 -21.90 11.08 -21.30
N GLU A 548 -23.05 10.92 -21.95
CA GLU A 548 -23.24 10.05 -23.12
C GLU A 548 -22.61 10.61 -24.41
N ASP A 549 -22.36 11.92 -24.47
CA ASP A 549 -21.84 12.61 -25.66
C ASP A 549 -20.31 12.75 -25.65
N VAL A 550 -19.63 12.27 -24.61
CA VAL A 550 -18.19 12.43 -24.42
C VAL A 550 -17.51 11.10 -24.14
N ASP A 551 -16.22 11.05 -24.44
CA ASP A 551 -15.36 9.91 -24.12
C ASP A 551 -15.33 9.66 -22.61
N TRP A 552 -15.06 8.42 -22.21
CA TRP A 552 -15.14 8.02 -20.81
C TRP A 552 -14.31 8.94 -19.90
N GLU A 553 -13.06 9.24 -20.27
CA GLU A 553 -12.13 10.10 -19.50
C GLU A 553 -12.60 11.56 -19.35
N GLU A 554 -13.57 11.98 -20.16
CA GLU A 554 -14.13 13.34 -20.10
C GLU A 554 -15.44 13.40 -19.31
N ARG A 555 -15.98 12.26 -18.88
CA ARG A 555 -17.21 12.19 -18.08
C ARG A 555 -16.98 12.70 -16.67
N ASP A 556 -18.04 13.23 -16.08
CA ASP A 556 -18.03 13.68 -14.69
C ASP A 556 -17.75 12.50 -13.74
N HIS A 557 -17.13 12.76 -12.58
CA HIS A 557 -17.04 11.76 -11.52
C HIS A 557 -18.35 11.71 -10.71
N ALA A 558 -18.76 10.51 -10.32
CA ALA A 558 -19.94 10.27 -9.49
C ALA A 558 -19.52 10.08 -8.04
N LEU A 559 -20.06 10.90 -7.13
CA LEU A 559 -19.74 10.86 -5.70
C LEU A 559 -21.01 10.65 -4.88
N PHE A 560 -20.88 9.94 -3.76
CA PHE A 560 -21.91 9.86 -2.75
C PHE A 560 -21.29 9.67 -1.37
N ILE A 561 -21.72 10.48 -0.40
CA ILE A 561 -21.38 10.31 1.00
C ILE A 561 -22.63 9.97 1.81
N THR A 562 -22.49 9.14 2.83
CA THR A 562 -23.60 8.81 3.71
C THR A 562 -23.15 8.35 5.08
N PHE A 563 -23.95 8.60 6.10
CA PHE A 563 -23.87 7.89 7.36
C PHE A 563 -25.16 7.10 7.60
N ALA A 564 -25.03 6.02 8.36
CA ALA A 564 -26.13 5.10 8.62
C ALA A 564 -25.95 4.40 9.98
N PRO A 565 -27.06 3.99 10.65
CA PRO A 565 -28.42 4.46 10.42
C PRO A 565 -28.56 5.99 10.60
N ALA A 566 -29.58 6.60 10.00
CA ALA A 566 -29.73 8.05 10.01
C ALA A 566 -30.05 8.62 11.40
N ASP A 567 -30.80 7.87 12.22
CA ASP A 567 -31.24 8.32 13.54
C ASP A 567 -30.22 8.03 14.64
N ASN A 568 -29.41 6.98 14.48
CA ASN A 568 -28.31 6.62 15.39
C ASN A 568 -27.08 6.18 14.57
N PRO A 569 -26.30 7.13 14.03
CA PRO A 569 -25.20 6.82 13.11
C PRO A 569 -24.11 5.97 13.76
N SER A 570 -23.75 4.85 13.12
CA SER A 570 -22.64 3.99 13.53
C SER A 570 -21.52 3.90 12.49
N ILE A 571 -21.82 4.14 11.21
CA ILE A 571 -20.84 4.14 10.13
C ILE A 571 -20.96 5.38 9.24
N ALA A 572 -19.84 5.78 8.63
CA ALA A 572 -19.78 6.70 7.51
C ALA A 572 -19.19 5.99 6.28
N VAL A 573 -19.75 6.27 5.11
CA VAL A 573 -19.37 5.71 3.82
C VAL A 573 -19.13 6.84 2.83
N SER A 574 -18.03 6.75 2.10
CA SER A 574 -17.69 7.62 0.98
C SER A 574 -17.47 6.77 -0.27
N VAL A 575 -18.10 7.16 -1.38
CA VAL A 575 -17.99 6.49 -2.67
C VAL A 575 -17.61 7.51 -3.74
N VAL A 576 -16.60 7.17 -4.53
CA VAL A 576 -16.23 7.91 -5.74
C VAL A 576 -16.09 6.92 -6.88
N VAL A 577 -16.83 7.13 -7.97
CA VAL A 577 -16.67 6.42 -9.24
C VAL A 577 -16.15 7.41 -10.25
N GLU A 578 -14.90 7.21 -10.66
CA GLU A 578 -14.28 8.04 -11.68
C GLU A 578 -15.05 7.91 -12.98
N HIS A 579 -15.40 9.04 -13.61
CA HIS A 579 -16.07 9.04 -14.91
C HIS A 579 -17.41 8.29 -14.93
N GLY A 580 -17.99 8.01 -13.75
CA GLY A 580 -19.28 7.36 -13.58
C GLY A 580 -20.49 8.27 -13.84
N GLY A 581 -20.26 9.56 -14.12
CA GLY A 581 -21.30 10.54 -14.40
C GLY A 581 -22.14 10.92 -13.18
N GLY A 582 -23.36 10.39 -13.09
CA GLY A 582 -24.35 10.82 -12.10
C GLY A 582 -24.09 10.24 -10.70
N GLY A 583 -23.78 11.11 -9.72
CA GLY A 583 -23.58 10.73 -8.31
C GLY A 583 -24.75 9.94 -7.72
N SER A 584 -25.98 10.39 -7.98
CA SER A 584 -27.18 9.74 -7.47
C SER A 584 -27.50 8.41 -8.14
N SER A 585 -27.22 8.25 -9.44
CA SER A 585 -27.57 7.05 -10.20
C SER A 585 -26.52 5.95 -10.10
N VAL A 586 -25.25 6.30 -9.89
CA VAL A 586 -24.12 5.37 -9.88
C VAL A 586 -23.56 5.18 -8.47
N ALA A 587 -23.06 6.24 -7.83
CA ALA A 587 -22.44 6.16 -6.51
C ALA A 587 -23.48 5.93 -5.38
N GLY A 588 -24.69 6.49 -5.52
CA GLY A 588 -25.76 6.34 -4.53
C GLY A 588 -26.15 4.87 -4.24
N PRO A 589 -26.47 4.05 -5.26
CA PRO A 589 -26.75 2.62 -5.05
C PRO A 589 -25.58 1.88 -4.40
N ILE A 590 -24.33 2.15 -4.82
CA ILE A 590 -23.14 1.54 -4.21
C ILE A 590 -23.06 1.89 -2.72
N ALA A 591 -23.23 3.17 -2.37
CA ALA A 591 -23.18 3.63 -0.98
C ALA A 591 -24.27 2.97 -0.11
N ARG A 592 -25.51 2.86 -0.63
CA ARG A 592 -26.61 2.16 0.05
C ARG A 592 -26.26 0.69 0.30
N ASP A 593 -25.82 0.00 -0.75
CA ASP A 593 -25.54 -1.44 -0.72
C ASP A 593 -24.42 -1.75 0.29
N VAL A 594 -23.34 -0.96 0.26
CA VAL A 594 -22.22 -1.07 1.21
C VAL A 594 -22.61 -0.71 2.64
N ALA A 595 -23.38 0.37 2.84
CA ALA A 595 -23.84 0.74 4.18
C ALA A 595 -24.70 -0.36 4.80
N LEU A 596 -25.63 -0.95 4.03
CA LEU A 596 -26.44 -2.07 4.51
C LEU A 596 -25.59 -3.29 4.83
N GLN A 597 -24.63 -3.67 3.96
CA GLN A 597 -23.74 -4.80 4.24
C GLN A 597 -22.96 -4.59 5.56
N ALA A 598 -22.43 -3.39 5.77
CA ALA A 598 -21.69 -3.04 6.98
C ALA A 598 -22.57 -3.07 8.25
N LEU A 599 -23.83 -2.64 8.17
CA LEU A 599 -24.75 -2.64 9.30
C LEU A 599 -25.28 -4.02 9.67
N TYR A 600 -25.53 -4.89 8.67
CA TYR A 600 -26.02 -6.25 8.92
C TYR A 600 -24.92 -7.24 9.28
N GLY A 601 -23.65 -6.92 9.01
CA GLY A 601 -22.53 -7.86 9.21
C GLY A 601 -22.61 -9.10 8.31
N GLY A 602 -23.35 -8.99 7.20
CA GLY A 602 -23.75 -10.12 6.35
C GLY A 602 -24.71 -9.66 5.25
N ALA A 603 -25.24 -10.61 4.47
CA ALA A 603 -26.18 -10.31 3.38
C ALA A 603 -27.47 -9.65 3.93
N PRO A 604 -27.77 -8.39 3.55
CA PRO A 604 -28.97 -7.72 4.04
C PRO A 604 -30.25 -8.34 3.45
N PRO A 605 -31.37 -8.37 4.18
CA PRO A 605 -32.65 -8.86 3.66
C PRO A 605 -33.08 -8.08 2.41
N VAL A 606 -33.49 -8.76 1.34
CA VAL A 606 -33.84 -8.10 0.06
C VAL A 606 -35.02 -7.11 0.19
N GLU A 607 -35.84 -7.27 1.22
CA GLU A 607 -37.01 -6.43 1.49
C GLU A 607 -36.64 -4.98 1.82
N VAL A 608 -35.43 -4.75 2.36
CA VAL A 608 -34.95 -3.41 2.71
C VAL A 608 -34.56 -2.60 1.48
N TYR A 609 -34.46 -3.22 0.31
CA TYR A 609 -34.18 -2.57 -0.96
C TYR A 609 -35.48 -2.17 -1.68
N PRO A 610 -35.45 -1.08 -2.48
CA PRO A 610 -36.57 -0.73 -3.35
C PRO A 610 -36.96 -1.90 -4.27
N THR A 611 -38.25 -2.10 -4.51
CA THR A 611 -38.76 -3.23 -5.31
C THR A 611 -38.05 -3.40 -6.66
N LYS A 612 -37.73 -2.29 -7.34
CA LYS A 612 -36.99 -2.29 -8.62
C LYS A 612 -35.57 -2.87 -8.56
N ASP A 613 -34.97 -2.93 -7.37
CA ASP A 613 -33.59 -3.36 -7.17
C ASP A 613 -33.49 -4.79 -6.64
N ARG A 614 -34.60 -5.38 -6.14
CA ARG A 614 -34.58 -6.65 -5.39
C ARG A 614 -34.02 -7.82 -6.18
N ASP A 615 -34.45 -8.01 -7.42
CA ASP A 615 -33.99 -9.11 -8.27
C ASP A 615 -32.48 -9.02 -8.54
N ARG A 616 -31.98 -7.81 -8.83
CA ARG A 616 -30.54 -7.55 -9.01
C ARG A 616 -29.77 -7.86 -7.73
N ILE A 617 -30.27 -7.41 -6.58
CA ILE A 617 -29.61 -7.61 -5.29
C ILE A 617 -29.59 -9.09 -4.91
N SER A 618 -30.69 -9.83 -5.10
CA SER A 618 -30.74 -11.28 -4.84
C SER A 618 -29.71 -12.01 -5.70
N ALA A 619 -29.71 -11.76 -7.02
CA ALA A 619 -28.73 -12.38 -7.92
C ALA A 619 -27.28 -12.01 -7.56
N GLN A 620 -27.05 -10.78 -7.10
CA GLN A 620 -25.73 -10.36 -6.64
C GLN A 620 -25.31 -11.09 -5.36
N GLN A 621 -26.20 -11.18 -4.36
CA GLN A 621 -25.94 -11.88 -3.11
C GLN A 621 -25.66 -13.37 -3.34
N GLU A 622 -26.45 -14.03 -4.20
CA GLU A 622 -26.23 -15.43 -4.58
C GLU A 622 -24.89 -15.65 -5.29
N ARG A 623 -24.50 -14.73 -6.18
CA ARG A 623 -23.19 -14.77 -6.85
C ARG A 623 -22.05 -14.64 -5.84
N LEU A 624 -22.14 -13.65 -4.96
CA LEU A 624 -21.13 -13.38 -3.94
C LEU A 624 -20.96 -14.55 -2.97
N GLU A 625 -22.08 -15.14 -2.54
CA GLU A 625 -22.07 -16.31 -1.66
C GLU A 625 -21.38 -17.51 -2.34
N ARG A 626 -21.68 -17.76 -3.62
CA ARG A 626 -21.02 -18.81 -4.39
C ARG A 626 -19.51 -18.58 -4.52
N GLU A 627 -19.11 -17.36 -4.90
CA GLU A 627 -17.69 -16.99 -5.02
C GLU A 627 -16.94 -17.14 -3.67
N ARG A 628 -17.58 -16.78 -2.56
CA ARG A 628 -17.03 -16.99 -1.21
C ARG A 628 -16.80 -18.47 -0.91
N LEU A 629 -17.80 -19.31 -1.17
CA LEU A 629 -17.70 -20.76 -0.94
C LEU A 629 -16.62 -21.42 -1.81
N GLU A 630 -16.48 -21.00 -3.07
CA GLU A 630 -15.42 -21.46 -3.96
C GLU A 630 -14.02 -21.09 -3.43
N ARG A 631 -13.86 -19.86 -2.90
CA ARG A 631 -12.59 -19.42 -2.29
C ARG A 631 -12.26 -20.20 -1.03
N GLU A 632 -13.24 -20.44 -0.16
CA GLU A 632 -13.04 -21.24 1.06
C GLU A 632 -12.66 -22.69 0.71
N ALA A 633 -13.31 -23.28 -0.30
CA ALA A 633 -12.95 -24.60 -0.79
C ALA A 633 -11.51 -24.64 -1.34
N ALA A 634 -11.12 -23.63 -2.13
CA ALA A 634 -9.77 -23.52 -2.67
C ALA A 634 -8.70 -23.33 -1.57
N GLN A 635 -9.02 -22.64 -0.47
CA GLN A 635 -8.12 -22.51 0.68
C GLN A 635 -7.96 -23.82 1.44
N ARG A 636 -9.04 -24.60 1.62
CA ARG A 636 -8.98 -25.92 2.29
C ARG A 636 -8.20 -26.97 1.52
N THR A 637 -8.21 -26.93 0.19
CA THR A 637 -7.44 -27.89 -0.63
C THR A 637 -5.94 -27.59 -0.66
N ARG A 638 -5.52 -26.41 -0.19
CA ARG A 638 -4.10 -25.97 -0.13
C ARG A 638 -3.46 -26.13 1.25
N ALA A 639 -4.26 -26.29 2.30
CA ALA A 639 -3.82 -26.65 3.65
C ALA A 639 -3.72 -28.17 3.77
#